data_AF-A0A536QA13-F1
#
_entry.id   AF-A0A536QA13-F1
#
_cell.length_a   1.000
_cell.length_b   1.000
_cell.length_c   1.000
_cell.angle_alpha   90.00
_cell.angle_beta   90.00
_cell.angle_gamma   90.00
#
_symmetry.space_group_name_H-M   'P 1'
#
loop_
_entity.id
_entity.type
_entity.pdbx_description
1 polymer ?
#
loop_
_entity_poly.entity_id
_entity_poly.type
_entity_poly.pdbx_seq_one_letter_code
_entity_poly.pdbx_strand_id
1 'polypeptide(L)'
;LETYREVLQDVFDMPGLAELLAEIRSRKLRVVTVDTRAPSPFAASLLFNYVANFMYEGDAPLAELRAQALTVDPSQLRALLGEVELRELLDQDAVIDLELTLQHLTRERAARHADGIHELLLRLGDLTADEIAARSAEPAAVNGWISTLVSERRVLDVRIAGDRRFIAAEDAGRYRDALGVGLPLGLPAAFLTSDDADPLISLLRRYARTHGPFVVGDPARRFGLAESPLLGALRRLAEAGTIVEGQFRPGASGSEWMDTGVLRTLRGRSLARLRREVEPVEQDALGRFATGWHGIDSPERGQAALLDTIAKLEGAFVPASDLETRILPARVAKYDPRDLDALLGSGAVMWMGGGALGPRDGRIALFLAEHFSLLRAMQETRPDRPIHDRLRDVLRARGASFFPQLLAAARGGFAPELGDALWDLVWAGEVTNDAFHAVRALLAPLRRSRRSASVGRAMHVRSLERFTVRDDVAGRWSLTEAAGDAPITPTERATAQIRQLLERHGVLTREVVRSEGTGGGFAAAYGILKAMEDAGRIRRGYFVAGLGAAQFAVPGAVDRLRTARQRPEEPHAVVLAATDPANPYGAALAWPERAEGRKPMRTAGALVILVDGRLAGWLGRGEEQLLTFVADEADAEPTRNALAAALAAEVGPDRRTTLFIQSVDGAPVDESPLADALREAGFARTPRGYLRRVARA
;
A
#
# COMPACT_ATOMS: atom_id res chain seq x y z
N LEU A 1 8.01 17.11 34.76
CA LEU A 1 8.79 18.34 35.03
C LEU A 1 10.27 18.01 35.14
N GLU A 2 10.62 16.98 35.91
CA GLU A 2 12.01 16.52 36.11
C GLU A 2 12.68 16.05 34.80
N THR A 3 12.01 15.21 34.01
CA THR A 3 12.49 14.79 32.67
C THR A 3 12.67 15.97 31.70
N TYR A 4 11.85 17.03 31.83
CA TYR A 4 11.95 18.21 30.98
C TYR A 4 13.18 19.06 31.36
N ARG A 5 13.52 19.10 32.65
CA ARG A 5 14.71 19.78 33.16
C ARG A 5 15.97 19.01 32.79
N GLU A 6 15.97 17.69 32.97
CA GLU A 6 17.09 16.80 32.66
C GLU A 6 17.44 16.88 31.16
N VAL A 7 16.42 16.83 30.28
CA VAL A 7 16.62 16.95 28.83
C VAL A 7 17.08 18.36 28.43
N LEU A 8 16.50 19.44 28.97
CA LEU A 8 16.79 20.81 28.53
C LEU A 8 17.97 21.49 29.23
N GLN A 9 18.55 20.90 30.27
CA GLN A 9 19.69 21.47 30.99
C GLN A 9 20.88 20.51 31.07
N ASP A 10 20.65 19.22 31.30
CA ASP A 10 21.74 18.26 31.51
C ASP A 10 22.18 17.58 30.20
N VAL A 11 21.24 17.36 29.26
CA VAL A 11 21.54 16.76 27.95
C VAL A 11 21.73 17.82 26.86
N PHE A 12 20.86 18.83 26.80
CA PHE A 12 20.97 19.94 25.86
C PHE A 12 21.31 21.23 26.61
N ASP A 13 22.49 21.80 26.37
CA ASP A 13 22.90 23.11 26.93
C ASP A 13 22.18 24.27 26.22
N MET A 14 20.89 24.42 26.52
CA MET A 14 20.05 25.48 25.97
C MET A 14 20.51 26.90 26.36
N PRO A 15 20.99 27.15 27.60
CA PRO A 15 21.58 28.44 27.96
C PRO A 15 22.81 28.78 27.11
N GLY A 16 23.76 27.86 26.95
CA GLY A 16 24.96 28.06 26.15
C GLY A 16 24.64 28.27 24.66
N LEU A 17 23.65 27.55 24.12
CA LEU A 17 23.16 27.78 22.76
C LEU A 17 22.60 29.20 22.58
N ALA A 18 21.79 29.67 23.53
CA ALA A 18 21.21 31.01 23.48
C ALA A 18 22.29 32.10 23.54
N GLU A 19 23.31 31.91 24.38
CA GLU A 19 24.46 32.82 24.47
C GLU A 19 25.25 32.84 23.16
N LEU A 20 25.60 31.69 22.60
CA LEU A 20 26.31 31.57 21.32
C LEU A 20 25.57 32.29 20.19
N LEU A 21 24.26 32.07 20.06
CA LEU A 21 23.43 32.74 19.06
C LEU A 21 23.38 34.26 19.28
N ALA A 22 23.34 34.71 20.54
CA ALA A 22 23.39 36.12 20.88
C ALA A 22 24.75 36.77 20.55
N GLU A 23 25.86 36.05 20.74
CA GLU A 23 27.22 36.49 20.39
C GLU A 23 27.45 36.55 18.87
N ILE A 24 26.89 35.60 18.12
CA ILE A 24 26.86 35.64 16.65
C ILE A 24 26.04 36.84 16.18
N ARG A 25 24.82 37.02 16.73
CA ARG A 25 23.92 38.12 16.37
C ARG A 25 24.52 39.49 16.70
N SER A 26 25.20 39.61 17.84
CA SER A 26 25.89 40.84 18.25
C SER A 26 27.25 41.04 17.57
N ARG A 27 27.65 40.13 16.67
CA ARG A 27 28.93 40.13 15.95
C ARG A 27 30.18 40.09 16.84
N LYS A 28 30.04 39.66 18.09
CA LYS A 28 31.19 39.32 18.96
C LYS A 28 31.88 38.06 18.45
N LEU A 29 31.11 37.12 17.91
CA LEU A 29 31.60 35.95 17.19
C LEU A 29 31.47 36.13 15.67
N ARG A 30 32.58 35.92 14.96
CA ARG A 30 32.61 35.94 13.50
C ARG A 30 32.50 34.51 12.97
N VAL A 31 31.47 34.25 12.17
CA VAL A 31 31.28 32.96 11.48
C VAL A 31 31.97 33.02 10.11
N VAL A 32 32.75 31.99 9.79
CA VAL A 32 33.40 31.80 8.49
C VAL A 32 33.00 30.43 7.95
N THR A 33 32.47 30.38 6.74
CA THR A 33 32.13 29.14 6.05
C THR A 33 33.29 28.72 5.15
N VAL A 34 33.73 27.47 5.28
CA VAL A 34 34.79 26.87 4.45
C VAL A 34 34.24 25.59 3.86
N ASP A 35 34.24 25.49 2.52
CA ASP A 35 33.89 24.26 1.82
C ASP A 35 35.10 23.33 1.77
N THR A 36 35.01 22.20 2.47
CA THR A 36 36.05 21.18 2.49
C THR A 36 35.66 20.01 1.61
N ARG A 37 36.66 19.35 0.99
CA ARG A 37 36.44 18.14 0.18
C ARG A 37 36.14 16.89 1.03
N ALA A 38 36.43 16.95 2.34
CA ALA A 38 36.16 15.90 3.32
C ALA A 38 35.54 16.52 4.58
N PRO A 39 34.76 15.76 5.38
CA PRO A 39 34.19 16.25 6.64
C PRO A 39 35.27 16.72 7.60
N SER A 40 35.00 17.77 8.39
CA SER A 40 35.91 18.20 9.46
C SER A 40 36.03 17.13 10.56
N PRO A 41 37.11 17.11 11.37
CA PRO A 41 37.25 16.15 12.47
C PRO A 41 36.05 16.13 13.44
N PHE A 42 35.46 17.30 13.73
CA PHE A 42 34.25 17.42 14.54
C PHE A 42 33.02 16.78 13.88
N ALA A 43 32.82 17.04 12.57
CA ALA A 43 31.72 16.45 11.82
C ALA A 43 31.90 14.93 11.65
N ALA A 44 33.13 14.47 11.46
CA ALA A 44 33.46 13.06 11.35
C ALA A 44 33.10 12.28 12.62
N SER A 45 33.40 12.81 13.82
CA SER A 45 33.01 12.19 15.09
C SER A 45 31.49 12.13 15.29
N LEU A 46 30.75 13.16 14.85
CA LEU A 46 29.27 13.16 14.92
C LEU A 46 28.65 12.15 13.95
N LEU A 47 29.15 12.09 12.71
CA LEU A 47 28.76 11.09 11.73
C LEU A 47 29.07 9.67 12.23
N PHE A 48 30.19 9.49 12.92
CA PHE A 48 30.57 8.20 13.51
C PHE A 48 29.65 7.78 14.67
N ASN A 49 29.38 8.68 15.63
CA ASN A 49 28.47 8.37 16.74
C ASN A 49 27.05 8.07 16.23
N TYR A 50 26.62 8.75 15.17
CA TYR A 50 25.39 8.42 14.46
C TYR A 50 25.45 6.98 13.96
N VAL A 51 26.46 6.61 13.16
CA VAL A 51 26.64 5.24 12.60
C VAL A 51 26.77 4.15 13.68
N ALA A 52 27.47 4.43 14.79
CA ALA A 52 27.65 3.48 15.88
C ALA A 52 26.33 3.13 16.57
N ASN A 53 25.39 4.07 16.69
CA ASN A 53 24.06 3.78 17.23
C ASN A 53 23.25 2.83 16.33
N PHE A 54 23.44 2.89 15.01
CA PHE A 54 22.70 2.05 14.06
C PHE A 54 23.29 0.66 13.85
N MET A 55 24.62 0.48 13.99
CA MET A 55 25.23 -0.86 13.88
C MET A 55 24.74 -1.84 14.96
N TYR A 56 24.16 -1.34 16.05
CA TYR A 56 23.61 -2.15 17.14
C TYR A 56 22.07 -2.19 17.15
N GLU A 57 21.38 -1.51 16.23
CA GLU A 57 19.92 -1.65 16.03
C GLU A 57 19.65 -2.79 15.03
N GLY A 58 19.51 -4.01 15.54
CA GLY A 58 19.38 -5.23 14.72
C GLY A 58 18.08 -5.42 13.94
N ASP A 59 17.14 -4.47 13.96
CA ASP A 59 15.74 -4.69 13.50
C ASP A 59 15.25 -3.71 12.41
N ALA A 60 16.11 -2.85 11.87
CA ALA A 60 15.78 -2.00 10.73
C ALA A 60 15.76 -2.81 9.41
N PRO A 61 14.80 -2.60 8.49
CA PRO A 61 14.81 -3.23 7.18
C PRO A 61 16.14 -3.01 6.46
N LEU A 62 16.70 -4.03 5.81
CA LEU A 62 17.97 -3.95 5.07
C LEU A 62 18.04 -2.75 4.13
N ALA A 63 16.91 -2.34 3.55
CA ALA A 63 16.83 -1.17 2.67
C ALA A 63 17.08 0.17 3.39
N GLU A 64 16.59 0.34 4.62
CA GLU A 64 16.83 1.54 5.43
C GLU A 64 18.28 1.59 5.90
N LEU A 65 18.82 0.46 6.35
CA LEU A 65 20.23 0.30 6.70
C LEU A 65 21.15 0.62 5.51
N ARG A 66 20.84 0.07 4.33
CA ARG A 66 21.59 0.34 3.08
C ARG A 66 21.51 1.81 2.67
N ALA A 67 20.33 2.43 2.73
CA ALA A 67 20.16 3.84 2.40
C ALA A 67 21.00 4.74 3.31
N GLN A 68 21.04 4.45 4.60
CA GLN A 68 21.83 5.20 5.57
C GLN A 68 23.34 4.93 5.41
N ALA A 69 23.76 3.68 5.20
CA ALA A 69 25.16 3.34 4.91
C ALA A 69 25.68 4.04 3.64
N LEU A 70 24.85 4.14 2.60
CA LEU A 70 25.16 4.87 1.36
C LEU A 70 25.29 6.39 1.54
N THR A 71 24.87 6.97 2.67
CA THR A 71 25.07 8.40 2.96
C THR A 71 26.44 8.71 3.58
N VAL A 72 27.17 7.70 4.06
CA VAL A 72 28.48 7.86 4.71
C VAL A 72 29.63 7.89 3.69
N ASP A 73 30.70 8.63 3.99
CA ASP A 73 31.89 8.71 3.11
C ASP A 73 32.75 7.42 3.22
N PRO A 74 32.98 6.69 2.11
CA PRO A 74 33.77 5.46 2.10
C PRO A 74 35.23 5.66 2.46
N SER A 75 35.81 6.85 2.25
CA SER A 75 37.20 7.13 2.64
C SER A 75 37.38 7.10 4.16
N GLN A 76 36.34 7.48 4.91
CA GLN A 76 36.32 7.42 6.37
C GLN A 76 36.07 6.00 6.89
N LEU A 77 35.14 5.26 6.26
CA LEU A 77 34.91 3.86 6.61
C LEU A 77 36.14 2.99 6.30
N ARG A 78 36.82 3.25 5.17
CA ARG A 78 38.02 2.51 4.75
C ARG A 78 39.22 2.75 5.68
N ALA A 79 39.36 3.97 6.20
CA ALA A 79 40.40 4.31 7.18
C ALA A 79 40.21 3.66 8.56
N LEU A 80 38.98 3.25 8.90
CA LEU A 80 38.62 2.76 10.24
C LEU A 80 38.22 1.27 10.29
N LEU A 81 37.70 0.71 9.19
CA LEU A 81 37.12 -0.64 9.12
C LEU A 81 37.75 -1.55 8.04
N GLY A 82 38.67 -1.03 7.21
CA GLY A 82 39.25 -1.77 6.08
C GLY A 82 38.41 -1.68 4.79
N GLU A 83 38.67 -2.56 3.80
CA GLU A 83 37.95 -2.54 2.52
C GLU A 83 36.46 -2.84 2.72
N VAL A 84 35.61 -1.82 2.67
CA VAL A 84 34.15 -1.98 2.67
C VAL A 84 33.72 -2.62 1.36
N GLU A 85 33.06 -3.77 1.44
CA GLU A 85 32.46 -4.45 0.29
C GLU A 85 31.21 -3.69 -0.19
N LEU A 86 31.42 -2.67 -1.03
CA LEU A 86 30.36 -1.82 -1.61
C LEU A 86 29.28 -2.61 -2.38
N ARG A 87 29.57 -3.85 -2.78
CA ARG A 87 28.64 -4.78 -3.45
C ARG A 87 27.33 -5.03 -2.69
N GLU A 88 27.35 -4.98 -1.35
CA GLU A 88 26.15 -5.24 -0.54
C GLU A 88 25.22 -4.03 -0.41
N LEU A 89 25.74 -2.84 -0.76
CA LEU A 89 25.05 -1.55 -0.63
C LEU A 89 24.48 -1.05 -1.95
N LEU A 90 25.03 -1.49 -3.08
CA LEU A 90 24.63 -1.05 -4.42
C LEU A 90 23.51 -1.94 -4.99
N ASP A 91 22.52 -1.31 -5.60
CA ASP A 91 21.41 -2.00 -6.26
C ASP A 91 21.83 -2.47 -7.66
N GLN A 92 21.61 -3.75 -7.99
CA GLN A 92 22.10 -4.36 -9.23
C GLN A 92 21.37 -3.81 -10.47
N ASP A 93 20.05 -3.59 -10.38
CA ASP A 93 19.28 -3.00 -11.47
C ASP A 93 19.77 -1.58 -11.75
N ALA A 94 20.08 -0.79 -10.71
CA ALA A 94 20.63 0.54 -10.85
C ALA A 94 22.00 0.55 -11.56
N VAL A 95 22.83 -0.49 -11.38
CA VAL A 95 24.10 -0.65 -12.13
C VAL A 95 23.81 -0.86 -13.62
N ILE A 96 22.93 -1.82 -13.94
CA ILE A 96 22.57 -2.16 -15.32
C ILE A 96 21.96 -0.95 -16.04
N ASP A 97 20.98 -0.29 -15.42
CA ASP A 97 20.31 0.89 -15.98
C ASP A 97 21.27 2.06 -16.22
N LEU A 98 22.21 2.26 -15.29
CA LEU A 98 23.23 3.30 -15.43
C LEU A 98 24.18 2.98 -16.58
N GLU A 99 24.64 1.73 -16.68
CA GLU A 99 25.54 1.30 -17.75
C GLU A 99 24.88 1.43 -19.12
N LEU A 100 23.63 0.98 -19.28
CA LEU A 100 22.84 1.19 -20.50
C LEU A 100 22.73 2.68 -20.88
N THR A 101 22.56 3.55 -19.88
CA THR A 101 22.50 5.00 -20.09
C THR A 101 23.84 5.56 -20.54
N LEU A 102 24.93 5.21 -19.84
CA LEU A 102 26.28 5.70 -20.14
C LEU A 102 26.75 5.23 -21.52
N GLN A 103 26.35 4.02 -21.92
CA GLN A 103 26.65 3.44 -23.23
C GLN A 103 25.71 3.91 -24.35
N HIS A 104 24.74 4.80 -24.07
CA HIS A 104 23.75 5.27 -25.05
C HIS A 104 22.93 4.14 -25.70
N LEU A 105 22.63 3.07 -24.94
CA LEU A 105 21.82 1.93 -25.39
C LEU A 105 20.31 2.09 -25.09
N THR A 106 19.92 3.21 -24.49
CA THR A 106 18.52 3.57 -24.23
C THR A 106 17.91 4.28 -25.44
N ARG A 107 16.61 4.04 -25.70
CA ARG A 107 15.90 4.67 -26.84
C ARG A 107 15.99 6.20 -26.87
N GLU A 108 16.03 6.83 -25.70
CA GLU A 108 16.14 8.29 -25.55
C GLU A 108 17.49 8.84 -26.01
N ARG A 109 18.56 8.03 -25.91
CA ARG A 109 19.95 8.40 -26.20
C ARG A 109 20.44 7.91 -27.56
N ALA A 110 19.61 7.16 -28.29
CA ALA A 110 19.95 6.57 -29.57
C ALA A 110 20.18 7.65 -30.65
N ALA A 111 21.22 7.49 -31.45
CA ALA A 111 21.52 8.38 -32.57
C ALA A 111 20.46 8.26 -33.67
N ARG A 112 20.07 9.41 -34.24
CA ARG A 112 19.01 9.50 -35.26
C ARG A 112 19.50 9.97 -36.63
N HIS A 113 20.76 10.39 -36.73
CA HIS A 113 21.39 10.90 -37.95
C HIS A 113 22.92 10.82 -37.84
N ALA A 114 23.60 11.13 -38.94
CA ALA A 114 25.07 11.09 -39.03
C ALA A 114 25.78 11.92 -37.95
N ASP A 115 25.35 13.16 -37.70
CA ASP A 115 25.98 13.97 -36.65
C ASP A 115 25.84 13.34 -35.24
N GLY A 116 24.74 12.62 -34.99
CA GLY A 116 24.57 11.87 -33.74
C GLY A 116 25.59 10.73 -33.59
N ILE A 117 26.00 10.07 -34.68
CA ILE A 117 27.09 9.08 -34.66
C ILE A 117 28.42 9.76 -34.36
N HIS A 118 28.68 10.93 -34.94
CA HIS A 118 29.91 11.68 -34.67
C HIS A 118 30.01 12.07 -33.18
N GLU A 119 28.92 12.56 -32.59
CA GLU A 119 28.85 12.84 -31.16
C GLU A 119 29.03 11.59 -30.29
N LEU A 120 28.47 10.44 -30.70
CA LEU A 120 28.68 9.16 -30.01
C LEU A 120 30.18 8.79 -30.00
N LEU A 121 30.88 8.92 -31.12
CA LEU A 121 32.31 8.61 -31.22
C LEU A 121 33.18 9.55 -30.37
N LEU A 122 32.86 10.85 -30.34
CA LEU A 122 33.55 11.82 -29.49
C LEU A 122 33.38 11.50 -27.99
N ARG A 123 32.21 10.99 -27.61
CA ARG A 123 31.86 10.69 -26.21
C ARG A 123 32.35 9.31 -25.75
N LEU A 124 32.03 8.26 -26.50
CA LEU A 124 32.31 6.86 -26.15
C LEU A 124 33.72 6.44 -26.58
N GLY A 125 34.25 7.01 -27.66
CA GLY A 125 35.51 6.62 -28.27
C GLY A 125 35.31 5.71 -29.48
N ASP A 126 36.13 4.67 -29.59
CA ASP A 126 36.10 3.75 -30.71
C ASP A 126 34.86 2.87 -30.65
N LEU A 127 34.21 2.63 -31.79
CA LEU A 127 33.05 1.73 -31.92
C LEU A 127 33.12 0.90 -33.20
N THR A 128 32.60 -0.33 -33.18
CA THR A 128 32.35 -1.12 -34.40
C THR A 128 31.07 -0.66 -35.11
N ALA A 129 30.87 -1.09 -36.35
CA ALA A 129 29.61 -0.82 -37.07
C ALA A 129 28.39 -1.36 -36.31
N ASP A 130 28.49 -2.57 -35.75
CA ASP A 130 27.41 -3.23 -35.00
C ASP A 130 27.13 -2.50 -33.68
N GLU A 131 28.17 -2.00 -33.01
CA GLU A 131 28.03 -1.19 -31.80
C GLU A 131 27.35 0.15 -32.06
N ILE A 132 27.63 0.79 -33.21
CA ILE A 132 26.94 2.02 -33.63
C ILE A 132 25.48 1.69 -33.96
N ALA A 133 25.22 0.58 -34.63
CA ALA A 133 23.86 0.12 -34.96
C ALA A 133 23.01 -0.12 -33.69
N ALA A 134 23.59 -0.76 -32.67
CA ALA A 134 22.92 -0.98 -31.38
C ALA A 134 22.58 0.32 -30.63
N ARG A 135 23.27 1.43 -30.94
CA ARG A 135 23.10 2.76 -30.33
C ARG A 135 22.37 3.75 -31.25
N SER A 136 21.69 3.24 -32.28
CA SER A 136 20.98 4.05 -33.28
C SER A 136 19.50 3.72 -33.33
N ALA A 137 18.65 4.73 -33.53
CA ALA A 137 17.20 4.56 -33.63
C ALA A 137 16.80 3.83 -34.93
N GLU A 138 17.59 3.99 -35.98
CA GLU A 138 17.39 3.36 -37.30
C GLU A 138 18.64 2.57 -37.72
N PRO A 139 18.80 1.31 -37.25
CA PRO A 139 19.99 0.50 -37.53
C PRO A 139 20.28 0.32 -39.03
N ALA A 140 19.24 0.29 -39.87
CA ALA A 140 19.39 0.12 -41.32
C ALA A 140 20.07 1.32 -42.02
N ALA A 141 19.94 2.53 -41.47
CA ALA A 141 20.50 3.75 -42.05
C ALA A 141 21.98 3.99 -41.66
N VAL A 142 22.47 3.28 -40.64
CA VAL A 142 23.79 3.50 -40.02
C VAL A 142 24.94 3.35 -41.01
N ASN A 143 24.91 2.32 -41.87
CA ASN A 143 25.98 2.12 -42.86
C ASN A 143 26.08 3.29 -43.85
N GLY A 144 24.94 3.89 -44.21
CA GLY A 144 24.91 5.11 -45.03
C GLY A 144 25.54 6.29 -44.30
N TRP A 145 25.14 6.52 -43.06
CA TRP A 145 25.67 7.60 -42.22
C TRP A 145 27.18 7.48 -41.96
N ILE A 146 27.68 6.27 -41.65
CA ILE A 146 29.11 6.01 -41.48
C ILE A 146 29.87 6.32 -42.78
N SER A 147 29.35 5.85 -43.92
CA SER A 147 29.98 6.08 -45.23
C SER A 147 30.10 7.58 -45.55
N THR A 148 29.05 8.36 -45.25
CA THR A 148 29.08 9.83 -45.40
C THR A 148 30.17 10.45 -44.52
N LEU A 149 30.19 10.13 -43.21
CA LEU A 149 31.17 10.70 -42.27
C LEU A 149 32.62 10.35 -42.62
N VAL A 150 32.87 9.14 -43.12
CA VAL A 150 34.19 8.71 -43.60
C VAL A 150 34.59 9.48 -44.87
N SER A 151 33.66 9.68 -45.81
CA SER A 151 33.92 10.46 -47.03
C SER A 151 34.22 11.94 -46.74
N GLU A 152 33.57 12.50 -45.72
CA GLU A 152 33.80 13.85 -45.19
C GLU A 152 35.06 13.95 -44.31
N ARG A 153 35.73 12.82 -44.03
CA ARG A 153 36.89 12.71 -43.12
C ARG A 153 36.63 13.20 -41.70
N ARG A 154 35.38 13.15 -41.25
CA ARG A 154 34.99 13.41 -39.85
C ARG A 154 35.17 12.19 -38.97
N VAL A 155 35.03 11.00 -39.57
CA VAL A 155 35.25 9.71 -38.91
C VAL A 155 36.33 8.94 -39.65
N LEU A 156 37.18 8.26 -38.88
CA LEU A 156 38.26 7.43 -39.40
C LEU A 156 37.94 5.96 -39.18
N ASP A 157 38.20 5.18 -40.21
CA ASP A 157 38.20 3.73 -40.16
C ASP A 157 39.62 3.23 -39.84
N VAL A 158 39.78 2.61 -38.68
CA VAL A 158 41.05 2.17 -38.13
C VAL A 158 41.01 0.72 -37.65
N ARG A 159 42.20 0.14 -37.47
CA ARG A 159 42.36 -1.21 -36.94
C ARG A 159 42.83 -1.13 -35.48
N ILE A 160 42.00 -1.59 -34.55
CA ILE A 160 42.32 -1.64 -33.11
C ILE A 160 42.12 -3.07 -32.64
N ALA A 161 43.12 -3.65 -31.97
CA ALA A 161 43.08 -5.04 -31.48
C ALA A 161 42.73 -6.11 -32.55
N GLY A 162 43.00 -5.83 -33.84
CA GLY A 162 42.66 -6.72 -34.96
C GLY A 162 41.27 -6.48 -35.58
N ASP A 163 40.43 -5.66 -34.96
CA ASP A 163 39.08 -5.34 -35.43
C ASP A 163 39.02 -4.02 -36.18
N ARG A 164 38.13 -3.95 -37.17
CA ARG A 164 37.80 -2.72 -37.88
C ARG A 164 36.90 -1.86 -37.00
N ARG A 165 37.32 -0.65 -36.64
CA ARG A 165 36.60 0.27 -35.75
C ARG A 165 36.62 1.69 -36.29
N PHE A 166 35.62 2.46 -35.87
CA PHE A 166 35.47 3.86 -36.22
C PHE A 166 35.84 4.73 -35.03
N ILE A 167 36.60 5.81 -35.29
CA ILE A 167 36.95 6.85 -34.31
C ILE A 167 36.64 8.23 -34.91
N ALA A 168 36.37 9.22 -34.06
CA ALA A 168 36.29 10.61 -34.51
C ALA A 168 37.67 11.08 -34.98
N ALA A 169 37.73 11.87 -36.06
CA ALA A 169 38.99 12.37 -36.61
C ALA A 169 39.76 13.24 -35.59
N GLU A 170 39.05 13.92 -34.71
CA GLU A 170 39.58 14.73 -33.60
C GLU A 170 40.39 13.91 -32.60
N ASP A 171 40.12 12.60 -32.48
CA ASP A 171 40.83 11.70 -31.57
C ASP A 171 42.01 10.98 -32.25
N ALA A 172 42.28 11.23 -33.53
CA ALA A 172 43.26 10.49 -34.32
C ALA A 172 44.66 10.48 -33.67
N GLY A 173 45.18 11.65 -33.26
CA GLY A 173 46.45 11.77 -32.55
C GLY A 173 46.48 10.96 -31.25
N ARG A 174 45.39 10.99 -30.46
CA ARG A 174 45.28 10.24 -29.20
C ARG A 174 45.36 8.74 -29.42
N TYR A 175 44.64 8.19 -30.41
CA TYR A 175 44.68 6.75 -30.71
C TYR A 175 46.01 6.30 -31.31
N ARG A 176 46.65 7.14 -32.15
CA ARG A 176 47.99 6.87 -32.66
C ARG A 176 49.01 6.79 -31.52
N ASP A 177 49.02 7.78 -30.63
CA ASP A 177 50.04 7.88 -29.59
C ASP A 177 49.82 6.88 -28.45
N ALA A 178 48.57 6.55 -28.13
CA ALA A 178 48.25 5.58 -27.09
C ALA A 178 48.38 4.12 -27.56
N LEU A 179 47.94 3.80 -28.77
CA LEU A 179 47.77 2.41 -29.24
C LEU A 179 48.64 2.05 -30.45
N GLY A 180 49.36 3.02 -31.05
CA GLY A 180 50.15 2.79 -32.26
C GLY A 180 49.31 2.59 -33.52
N VAL A 181 48.07 3.11 -33.55
CA VAL A 181 47.14 2.93 -34.68
C VAL A 181 47.65 3.64 -35.93
N GLY A 182 47.68 2.92 -37.05
CA GLY A 182 47.98 3.50 -38.36
C GLY A 182 46.86 4.41 -38.84
N LEU A 183 47.15 5.70 -39.04
CA LEU A 183 46.18 6.70 -39.50
C LEU A 183 46.19 6.82 -41.04
N PRO A 184 45.05 7.07 -41.69
CA PRO A 184 44.98 7.31 -43.12
C PRO A 184 45.67 8.63 -43.53
N LEU A 185 46.19 8.66 -44.76
CA LEU A 185 46.87 9.84 -45.32
C LEU A 185 45.88 10.98 -45.62
N GLY A 186 46.30 12.23 -45.43
CA GLY A 186 45.51 13.42 -45.79
C GLY A 186 44.66 14.02 -44.67
N LEU A 187 44.95 13.69 -43.41
CA LEU A 187 44.38 14.36 -42.24
C LEU A 187 45.04 15.73 -41.99
N PRO A 188 44.27 16.76 -41.60
CA PRO A 188 44.82 18.03 -41.15
C PRO A 188 45.81 17.85 -39.99
N ALA A 189 46.89 18.64 -39.98
CA ALA A 189 47.93 18.55 -38.94
C ALA A 189 47.38 18.76 -37.51
N ALA A 190 46.30 19.54 -37.37
CA ALA A 190 45.62 19.77 -36.09
C ALA A 190 45.05 18.49 -35.44
N PHE A 191 44.70 17.47 -36.24
CA PHE A 191 44.21 16.18 -35.73
C PHE A 191 45.32 15.16 -35.44
N LEU A 192 46.55 15.47 -35.87
CA LEU A 192 47.73 14.63 -35.65
C LEU A 192 48.47 15.00 -34.37
N THR A 193 48.18 16.14 -33.74
CA THR A 193 48.73 16.53 -32.44
C THR A 193 47.80 16.08 -31.32
N SER A 194 48.34 15.40 -30.31
CA SER A 194 47.62 15.14 -29.05
C SER A 194 48.06 16.17 -28.01
N ASP A 195 47.11 16.92 -27.46
CA ASP A 195 47.36 17.85 -26.35
C ASP A 195 47.44 17.13 -24.98
N ASP A 196 47.22 15.81 -24.95
CA ASP A 196 47.20 15.01 -23.72
C ASP A 196 48.62 14.62 -23.29
N ALA A 197 48.97 14.91 -22.03
CA ALA A 197 50.28 14.55 -21.46
C ALA A 197 50.53 13.03 -21.38
N ASP A 198 49.46 12.24 -21.23
CA ASP A 198 49.49 10.77 -21.29
C ASP A 198 48.24 10.29 -22.05
N PRO A 199 48.36 10.02 -23.37
CA PRO A 199 47.24 9.60 -24.22
C PRO A 199 46.55 8.31 -23.75
N LEU A 200 47.28 7.38 -23.12
CA LEU A 200 46.71 6.14 -22.60
C LEU A 200 45.83 6.40 -21.37
N ILE A 201 46.29 7.25 -20.44
CA ILE A 201 45.47 7.72 -19.31
C ILE A 201 44.21 8.42 -19.81
N SER A 202 44.31 9.23 -20.87
CA SER A 202 43.18 9.93 -21.48
C SER A 202 42.12 8.95 -22.00
N LEU A 203 42.54 7.90 -22.73
CA LEU A 203 41.62 6.84 -23.20
C LEU A 203 41.00 6.05 -22.04
N LEU A 204 41.79 5.67 -21.04
CA LEU A 204 41.27 4.94 -19.86
C LEU A 204 40.29 5.79 -19.05
N ARG A 205 40.54 7.09 -18.93
CA ARG A 205 39.62 8.01 -18.26
C ARG A 205 38.31 8.15 -19.02
N ARG A 206 38.36 8.21 -20.36
CA ARG A 206 37.14 8.17 -21.20
C ARG A 206 36.39 6.85 -20.98
N TYR A 207 37.10 5.73 -21.04
CA TYR A 207 36.53 4.39 -20.81
C TYR A 207 35.82 4.31 -19.46
N ALA A 208 36.48 4.74 -18.37
CA ALA A 208 35.90 4.70 -17.02
C ALA A 208 34.66 5.58 -16.85
N ARG A 209 34.52 6.67 -17.61
CA ARG A 209 33.35 7.57 -17.57
C ARG A 209 32.13 7.03 -18.32
N THR A 210 32.34 6.08 -19.22
CA THR A 210 31.28 5.57 -20.10
C THR A 210 30.86 4.14 -19.73
N HIS A 211 31.58 3.48 -18.82
CA HIS A 211 31.28 2.12 -18.37
C HIS A 211 30.88 2.10 -16.89
N GLY A 212 30.17 1.05 -16.50
CA GLY A 212 29.95 0.72 -15.10
C GLY A 212 31.23 0.17 -14.43
N PRO A 213 31.09 -0.68 -13.40
CA PRO A 213 32.23 -1.38 -12.82
C PRO A 213 32.92 -2.28 -13.86
N PHE A 214 34.24 -2.15 -14.03
CA PHE A 214 35.02 -2.94 -14.99
C PHE A 214 36.29 -3.52 -14.36
N VAL A 215 36.81 -4.61 -14.93
CA VAL A 215 38.12 -5.20 -14.55
C VAL A 215 39.19 -4.78 -15.55
N VAL A 216 40.48 -4.87 -15.17
CA VAL A 216 41.60 -4.46 -16.06
C VAL A 216 41.61 -5.22 -17.40
N GLY A 217 41.11 -6.46 -17.41
CA GLY A 217 40.98 -7.28 -18.61
C GLY A 217 40.01 -6.72 -19.66
N ASP A 218 39.03 -5.90 -19.27
CA ASP A 218 38.04 -5.31 -20.18
C ASP A 218 38.68 -4.28 -21.14
N PRO A 219 39.35 -3.20 -20.67
CA PRO A 219 40.08 -2.30 -21.56
C PRO A 219 41.31 -2.98 -22.21
N ALA A 220 41.91 -4.00 -21.58
CA ALA A 220 43.01 -4.76 -22.19
C ALA A 220 42.56 -5.46 -23.48
N ARG A 221 41.43 -6.18 -23.43
CA ARG A 221 40.81 -6.77 -24.62
C ARG A 221 40.33 -5.71 -25.60
N ARG A 222 39.72 -4.62 -25.12
CA ARG A 222 39.22 -3.54 -25.98
C ARG A 222 40.35 -2.95 -26.82
N PHE A 223 41.47 -2.58 -26.20
CA PHE A 223 42.54 -1.85 -26.85
C PHE A 223 43.67 -2.74 -27.40
N GLY A 224 43.65 -4.04 -27.11
CA GLY A 224 44.69 -4.98 -27.55
C GLY A 224 46.04 -4.77 -26.84
N LEU A 225 45.99 -4.35 -25.58
CA LEU A 225 47.17 -4.05 -24.75
C LEU A 225 47.34 -5.09 -23.65
N ALA A 226 48.57 -5.25 -23.16
CA ALA A 226 48.84 -6.05 -21.97
C ALA A 226 48.26 -5.37 -20.72
N GLU A 227 47.86 -6.17 -19.72
CA GLU A 227 47.24 -5.64 -18.49
C GLU A 227 48.19 -4.81 -17.63
N SER A 228 49.49 -5.13 -17.62
CA SER A 228 50.50 -4.45 -16.78
C SER A 228 50.56 -2.93 -16.96
N PRO A 229 50.74 -2.37 -18.18
CA PRO A 229 50.72 -0.92 -18.39
C PRO A 229 49.37 -0.27 -18.04
N LEU A 230 48.25 -0.97 -18.27
CA LEU A 230 46.92 -0.48 -17.92
C LEU A 230 46.73 -0.39 -16.42
N LEU A 231 47.16 -1.41 -15.67
CA LEU A 231 47.10 -1.42 -14.22
C LEU A 231 47.92 -0.26 -13.62
N GLY A 232 49.11 0.01 -14.18
CA GLY A 232 49.91 1.17 -13.79
C GLY A 232 49.21 2.51 -14.04
N ALA A 233 48.52 2.65 -15.17
CA ALA A 233 47.76 3.86 -15.49
C ALA A 233 46.49 4.02 -14.62
N LEU A 234 45.77 2.92 -14.34
CA LEU A 234 44.62 2.91 -13.45
C LEU A 234 45.01 3.29 -12.01
N ARG A 235 46.14 2.77 -11.50
CA ARG A 235 46.67 3.17 -10.19
C ARG A 235 46.97 4.66 -10.11
N ARG A 236 47.60 5.25 -11.14
CA ARG A 236 47.82 6.72 -11.20
C ARG A 236 46.50 7.49 -11.21
N LEU A 237 45.49 7.02 -11.94
CA LEU A 237 44.15 7.62 -11.94
C LEU A 237 43.46 7.52 -10.57
N ALA A 238 43.69 6.43 -9.83
CA ALA A 238 43.16 6.22 -8.48
C ALA A 238 43.88 7.08 -7.44
N GLU A 239 45.21 7.21 -7.51
CA GLU A 239 46.01 8.14 -6.70
C GLU A 239 45.57 9.59 -6.93
N ALA A 240 45.25 9.95 -8.17
CA ALA A 240 44.68 11.26 -8.53
C ALA A 240 43.22 11.43 -8.10
N GLY A 241 42.57 10.41 -7.54
CA GLY A 241 41.18 10.44 -7.07
C GLY A 241 40.14 10.56 -8.19
N THR A 242 40.49 10.17 -9.43
CA THR A 242 39.55 10.23 -10.57
C THR A 242 38.74 8.95 -10.71
N ILE A 243 39.35 7.79 -10.41
CA ILE A 243 38.70 6.48 -10.35
C ILE A 243 38.88 5.87 -8.97
N VAL A 244 38.08 4.85 -8.64
CA VAL A 244 38.11 4.12 -7.37
C VAL A 244 38.28 2.63 -7.64
N GLU A 245 39.12 1.99 -6.84
CA GLU A 245 39.26 0.53 -6.76
C GLU A 245 38.31 -0.04 -5.70
N GLY A 246 37.65 -1.17 -6.01
CA GLY A 246 36.78 -1.88 -5.07
C GLY A 246 36.05 -3.06 -5.69
N GLN A 247 35.05 -3.59 -4.96
CA GLN A 247 34.14 -4.63 -5.45
C GLN A 247 32.72 -4.05 -5.53
N PHE A 248 32.15 -3.99 -6.73
CA PHE A 248 30.86 -3.33 -6.96
C PHE A 248 29.77 -4.30 -7.44
N ARG A 249 30.12 -5.37 -8.16
CA ARG A 249 29.15 -6.36 -8.67
C ARG A 249 29.03 -7.62 -7.79
N PRO A 250 27.81 -8.16 -7.59
CA PRO A 250 27.64 -9.46 -6.93
C PRO A 250 28.29 -10.59 -7.75
N GLY A 251 29.17 -11.38 -7.13
CA GLY A 251 29.81 -12.53 -7.78
C GLY A 251 31.07 -12.22 -8.62
N ALA A 252 31.47 -10.95 -8.73
CA ALA A 252 32.76 -10.61 -9.33
C ALA A 252 33.92 -10.98 -8.39
N SER A 253 34.96 -11.60 -8.93
CA SER A 253 36.19 -11.95 -8.19
C SER A 253 37.33 -11.02 -8.63
N GLY A 254 37.99 -10.36 -7.68
CA GLY A 254 39.12 -9.44 -7.94
C GLY A 254 38.76 -7.96 -7.87
N SER A 255 39.76 -7.10 -8.04
CA SER A 255 39.61 -5.64 -8.01
C SER A 255 38.91 -5.11 -9.26
N GLU A 256 37.81 -4.39 -9.06
CA GLU A 256 37.11 -3.63 -10.09
C GLU A 256 37.45 -2.14 -9.97
N TRP A 257 37.28 -1.43 -11.09
CA TRP A 257 37.57 -0.01 -11.22
C TRP A 257 36.32 0.74 -11.68
N MET A 258 36.13 1.96 -11.20
CA MET A 258 35.01 2.82 -11.59
C MET A 258 35.38 4.30 -11.50
N ASP A 259 34.86 5.14 -12.41
CA ASP A 259 34.98 6.59 -12.30
C ASP A 259 34.22 7.13 -11.06
N THR A 260 34.82 8.10 -10.36
CA THR A 260 34.23 8.70 -9.14
C THR A 260 32.90 9.40 -9.38
N GLY A 261 32.68 10.01 -10.54
CA GLY A 261 31.43 10.63 -10.94
C GLY A 261 30.35 9.60 -11.26
N VAL A 262 30.72 8.50 -11.92
CA VAL A 262 29.83 7.35 -12.16
C VAL A 262 29.41 6.72 -10.83
N LEU A 263 30.35 6.47 -9.92
CA LEU A 263 30.04 5.94 -8.58
C LEU A 263 29.10 6.87 -7.80
N ARG A 264 29.30 8.19 -7.87
CA ARG A 264 28.41 9.17 -7.23
C ARG A 264 26.99 9.11 -7.80
N THR A 265 26.88 8.99 -9.12
CA THR A 265 25.58 8.88 -9.81
C THR A 265 24.88 7.58 -9.43
N LEU A 266 25.61 6.46 -9.42
CA LEU A 266 25.11 5.16 -9.02
C LEU A 266 24.61 5.18 -7.58
N ARG A 267 25.41 5.71 -6.64
CA ARG A 267 25.00 5.90 -5.23
C ARG A 267 23.73 6.73 -5.12
N GLY A 268 23.64 7.83 -5.86
CA GLY A 268 22.45 8.68 -5.89
C GLY A 268 21.20 7.92 -6.37
N ARG A 269 21.33 7.09 -7.42
CA ARG A 269 20.24 6.27 -7.95
C ARG A 269 19.84 5.14 -7.00
N SER A 270 20.79 4.39 -6.46
CA SER A 270 20.52 3.33 -5.47
C SER A 270 19.89 3.91 -4.21
N LEU A 271 20.39 5.05 -3.72
CA LEU A 271 19.80 5.76 -2.58
C LEU A 271 18.38 6.25 -2.88
N ALA A 272 18.14 6.81 -4.07
CA ALA A 272 16.80 7.25 -4.46
C ALA A 272 15.81 6.08 -4.55
N ARG A 273 16.25 4.91 -5.05
CA ARG A 273 15.44 3.70 -5.13
C ARG A 273 15.08 3.17 -3.73
N LEU A 274 16.08 3.07 -2.84
CA LEU A 274 15.86 2.68 -1.44
C LEU A 274 15.00 3.70 -0.69
N ARG A 275 15.17 5.00 -0.91
CA ARG A 275 14.30 6.04 -0.32
C ARG A 275 12.86 5.92 -0.80
N ARG A 276 12.65 5.61 -2.09
CA ARG A 276 11.31 5.39 -2.64
C ARG A 276 10.63 4.16 -2.03
N GLU A 277 11.41 3.14 -1.68
CA GLU A 277 10.89 1.97 -0.95
C GLU A 277 10.50 2.32 0.50
N VAL A 278 11.18 3.28 1.12
CA VAL A 278 10.92 3.72 2.51
C VAL A 278 9.83 4.80 2.59
N GLU A 279 9.56 5.49 1.48
CA GLU A 279 8.62 6.60 1.43
C GLU A 279 7.19 6.17 1.83
N PRO A 280 6.47 7.01 2.60
CA PRO A 280 5.06 6.78 2.90
C PRO A 280 4.23 6.72 1.61
N VAL A 281 3.30 5.78 1.53
CA VAL A 281 2.39 5.66 0.39
C VAL A 281 1.28 6.70 0.45
N GLU A 282 0.71 7.03 -0.70
CA GLU A 282 -0.46 7.91 -0.79
C GLU A 282 -1.70 7.26 -0.17
N GLN A 283 -2.67 8.09 0.25
CA GLN A 283 -3.93 7.62 0.84
C GLN A 283 -4.71 6.68 -0.10
N ASP A 284 -4.62 6.92 -1.41
CA ASP A 284 -5.25 6.08 -2.42
C ASP A 284 -4.70 4.65 -2.42
N ALA A 285 -3.40 4.50 -2.11
CA ALA A 285 -2.76 3.19 -1.98
C ALA A 285 -3.27 2.44 -0.75
N LEU A 286 -3.62 3.16 0.33
CA LEU A 286 -4.30 2.54 1.49
C LEU A 286 -5.69 2.00 1.09
N GLY A 287 -6.41 2.70 0.21
CA GLY A 287 -7.68 2.21 -0.33
C GLY A 287 -7.56 0.93 -1.14
N ARG A 288 -6.58 0.85 -2.06
CA ARG A 288 -6.29 -0.38 -2.81
C ARG A 288 -5.80 -1.50 -1.90
N PHE A 289 -4.95 -1.17 -0.94
CA PHE A 289 -4.47 -2.13 0.05
C PHE A 289 -5.62 -2.70 0.87
N ALA A 290 -6.56 -1.87 1.34
CA ALA A 290 -7.67 -2.33 2.18
C ALA A 290 -8.59 -3.32 1.43
N THR A 291 -8.92 -3.08 0.16
CA THR A 291 -9.75 -4.03 -0.63
C THR A 291 -9.03 -5.36 -0.85
N GLY A 292 -7.75 -5.33 -1.22
CA GLY A 292 -6.94 -6.52 -1.42
C GLY A 292 -6.65 -7.28 -0.11
N TRP A 293 -6.40 -6.57 0.99
CA TRP A 293 -6.14 -7.14 2.32
C TRP A 293 -7.35 -7.90 2.88
N HIS A 294 -8.54 -7.50 2.49
CA HIS A 294 -9.80 -8.17 2.82
C HIS A 294 -10.24 -9.23 1.81
N GLY A 295 -9.45 -9.51 0.76
CA GLY A 295 -9.76 -10.53 -0.25
C GLY A 295 -10.92 -10.17 -1.19
N ILE A 296 -11.30 -8.89 -1.26
CA ILE A 296 -12.45 -8.45 -2.08
C ILE A 296 -12.13 -8.52 -3.58
N ASP A 297 -10.86 -8.31 -3.94
CA ASP A 297 -10.40 -8.35 -5.33
C ASP A 297 -10.26 -9.78 -5.87
N SER A 298 -10.25 -10.78 -4.98
CA SER A 298 -10.11 -12.20 -5.34
C SER A 298 -10.88 -13.08 -4.37
N PRO A 299 -12.23 -13.02 -4.38
CA PRO A 299 -13.05 -13.73 -3.41
C PRO A 299 -13.00 -15.24 -3.67
N GLU A 300 -12.70 -16.00 -2.61
CA GLU A 300 -12.71 -17.45 -2.64
C GLU A 300 -14.12 -18.01 -2.36
N ARG A 301 -14.34 -19.30 -2.62
CA ARG A 301 -15.65 -19.93 -2.47
C ARG A 301 -15.64 -21.01 -1.39
N GLY A 302 -16.77 -21.11 -0.69
CA GLY A 302 -17.11 -22.23 0.19
C GLY A 302 -16.91 -21.91 1.67
N GLN A 303 -17.17 -22.92 2.50
CA GLN A 303 -17.21 -22.77 3.95
C GLN A 303 -15.85 -22.39 4.56
N ALA A 304 -14.73 -22.87 4.01
CA ALA A 304 -13.39 -22.50 4.46
C ALA A 304 -13.12 -21.00 4.25
N ALA A 305 -13.40 -20.49 3.04
CA ALA A 305 -13.28 -19.06 2.74
C ALA A 305 -14.18 -18.19 3.62
N LEU A 306 -15.38 -18.68 3.97
CA LEU A 306 -16.26 -18.00 4.93
C LEU A 306 -15.65 -17.96 6.34
N LEU A 307 -15.06 -19.07 6.81
CA LEU A 307 -14.42 -19.12 8.12
C LEU A 307 -13.22 -18.15 8.18
N ASP A 308 -12.37 -18.11 7.16
CA ASP A 308 -11.25 -17.17 7.06
C ASP A 308 -11.73 -15.71 7.01
N THR A 309 -12.83 -15.46 6.28
CA THR A 309 -13.49 -14.15 6.26
C THR A 309 -13.98 -13.75 7.65
N ILE A 310 -14.58 -14.67 8.40
CA ILE A 310 -15.05 -14.43 9.77
C ILE A 310 -13.86 -14.18 10.70
N ALA A 311 -12.79 -14.96 10.60
CA ALA A 311 -11.55 -14.75 11.36
C ALA A 311 -10.94 -13.37 11.08
N LYS A 312 -11.04 -12.86 9.85
CA LYS A 312 -10.62 -11.48 9.52
C LYS A 312 -11.52 -10.41 10.12
N LEU A 313 -12.83 -10.67 10.17
CA LEU A 313 -13.85 -9.69 10.57
C LEU A 313 -14.26 -9.78 12.03
N GLU A 314 -13.77 -10.75 12.80
CA GLU A 314 -14.32 -11.03 14.12
C GLU A 314 -14.23 -9.82 15.07
N GLY A 315 -15.32 -9.60 15.82
CA GLY A 315 -15.47 -8.42 16.67
C GLY A 315 -15.75 -7.11 15.94
N ALA A 316 -15.86 -7.08 14.60
CA ALA A 316 -16.35 -5.90 13.87
C ALA A 316 -17.87 -5.83 13.94
N PHE A 317 -18.40 -4.80 14.61
CA PHE A 317 -19.84 -4.56 14.69
C PHE A 317 -20.35 -3.86 13.44
N VAL A 318 -21.09 -4.59 12.61
CA VAL A 318 -21.63 -4.11 11.32
C VAL A 318 -23.16 -4.21 11.31
N PRO A 319 -23.88 -3.42 10.51
CA PRO A 319 -25.33 -3.54 10.40
C PRO A 319 -25.75 -4.94 9.97
N ALA A 320 -26.74 -5.52 10.67
CA ALA A 320 -27.26 -6.84 10.34
C ALA A 320 -27.82 -6.88 8.92
N SER A 321 -28.42 -5.78 8.45
CA SER A 321 -28.90 -5.64 7.07
C SER A 321 -27.82 -5.78 6.00
N ASP A 322 -26.58 -5.41 6.31
CA ASP A 322 -25.45 -5.34 5.37
C ASP A 322 -24.58 -6.61 5.42
N LEU A 323 -24.65 -7.38 6.51
CA LEU A 323 -23.76 -8.53 6.75
C LEU A 323 -23.86 -9.59 5.64
N GLU A 324 -25.04 -10.18 5.47
CA GLU A 324 -25.26 -11.25 4.47
C GLU A 324 -25.59 -10.72 3.07
N THR A 325 -25.86 -9.42 2.92
CA THR A 325 -26.22 -8.82 1.63
C THR A 325 -25.02 -8.17 0.93
N ARG A 326 -24.02 -7.68 1.69
CA ARG A 326 -22.87 -6.92 1.17
C ARG A 326 -21.53 -7.43 1.69
N ILE A 327 -21.38 -7.55 3.00
CA ILE A 327 -20.07 -7.71 3.63
C ILE A 327 -19.49 -9.11 3.37
N LEU A 328 -20.28 -10.17 3.61
CA LEU A 328 -19.87 -11.55 3.34
C LEU A 328 -19.83 -11.83 1.83
N PRO A 329 -20.84 -11.46 1.01
CA PRO A 329 -20.77 -11.68 -0.44
C PRO A 329 -19.67 -10.91 -1.17
N ALA A 330 -19.14 -9.82 -0.60
CA ALA A 330 -17.99 -9.12 -1.16
C ALA A 330 -16.67 -9.91 -1.02
N ARG A 331 -16.61 -10.87 -0.08
CA ARG A 331 -15.39 -11.64 0.24
C ARG A 331 -15.51 -13.11 -0.11
N VAL A 332 -16.73 -13.65 -0.13
CA VAL A 332 -17.03 -15.05 -0.43
C VAL A 332 -17.83 -15.14 -1.73
N ALA A 333 -17.21 -15.71 -2.77
CA ALA A 333 -17.82 -15.86 -4.07
C ALA A 333 -19.02 -16.82 -3.99
N LYS A 334 -20.18 -16.37 -4.50
CA LYS A 334 -21.45 -17.12 -4.42
C LYS A 334 -21.81 -17.53 -2.99
N TYR A 335 -21.70 -16.59 -2.06
CA TYR A 335 -22.08 -16.77 -0.65
C TYR A 335 -23.45 -17.45 -0.50
N ASP A 336 -23.50 -18.54 0.27
CA ASP A 336 -24.72 -19.26 0.62
C ASP A 336 -25.00 -19.08 2.13
N PRO A 337 -26.16 -18.50 2.51
CA PRO A 337 -26.54 -18.35 3.93
C PRO A 337 -26.52 -19.66 4.73
N ARG A 338 -26.67 -20.82 4.07
CA ARG A 338 -26.61 -22.14 4.71
C ARG A 338 -25.22 -22.49 5.24
N ASP A 339 -24.15 -21.94 4.65
CA ASP A 339 -22.79 -22.17 5.13
C ASP A 339 -22.59 -21.52 6.50
N LEU A 340 -23.14 -20.30 6.70
CA LEU A 340 -23.14 -19.64 8.01
C LEU A 340 -23.99 -20.39 9.03
N ASP A 341 -25.16 -20.90 8.63
CA ASP A 341 -26.00 -21.71 9.52
C ASP A 341 -25.28 -23.00 9.94
N ALA A 342 -24.54 -23.65 9.04
CA ALA A 342 -23.75 -24.83 9.34
C ALA A 342 -22.61 -24.53 10.33
N LEU A 343 -21.94 -23.38 10.22
CA LEU A 343 -20.88 -22.94 11.12
C LEU A 343 -21.40 -22.56 12.52
N LEU A 344 -22.57 -21.92 12.60
CA LEU A 344 -23.22 -21.61 13.87
C LEU A 344 -23.74 -22.90 14.54
N GLY A 345 -24.39 -23.77 13.76
CA GLY A 345 -24.94 -25.04 14.24
C GLY A 345 -23.87 -26.04 14.70
N SER A 346 -22.66 -26.00 14.13
CA SER A 346 -21.52 -26.80 14.58
C SER A 346 -20.82 -26.23 15.82
N GLY A 347 -21.12 -24.98 16.19
CA GLY A 347 -20.44 -24.25 17.27
C GLY A 347 -19.04 -23.74 16.88
N ALA A 348 -18.68 -23.72 15.60
CA ALA A 348 -17.43 -23.12 15.14
C ALA A 348 -17.45 -21.59 15.19
N VAL A 349 -18.63 -21.00 14.95
CA VAL A 349 -18.86 -19.56 14.93
C VAL A 349 -19.92 -19.18 15.97
N MET A 350 -19.80 -17.98 16.51
CA MET A 350 -20.81 -17.35 17.37
C MET A 350 -21.12 -15.93 16.86
N TRP A 351 -22.28 -15.38 17.25
CA TRP A 351 -22.62 -14.00 16.95
C TRP A 351 -23.10 -13.24 18.19
N MET A 352 -22.96 -11.92 18.18
CA MET A 352 -23.40 -11.03 19.26
C MET A 352 -23.99 -9.74 18.70
N GLY A 353 -25.06 -9.24 19.30
CA GLY A 353 -25.59 -7.91 19.01
C GLY A 353 -24.84 -6.80 19.78
N GLY A 354 -24.76 -5.60 19.21
CA GLY A 354 -23.99 -4.47 19.73
C GLY A 354 -24.66 -3.12 19.47
N GLY A 355 -25.94 -3.03 19.78
CA GLY A 355 -26.76 -1.82 19.67
C GLY A 355 -27.76 -1.83 18.52
N ALA A 356 -28.96 -1.32 18.77
CA ALA A 356 -30.01 -1.19 17.77
C ALA A 356 -29.78 0.03 16.85
N LEU A 357 -30.07 -0.13 15.55
CA LEU A 357 -30.06 0.95 14.54
C LEU A 357 -31.48 1.40 14.16
N GLY A 358 -32.49 0.73 14.72
CA GLY A 358 -33.91 0.96 14.51
C GLY A 358 -34.73 -0.19 15.10
N PRO A 359 -36.04 -0.26 14.80
CA PRO A 359 -36.92 -1.27 15.39
C PRO A 359 -36.71 -2.70 14.85
N ARG A 360 -35.96 -2.87 13.76
CA ARG A 360 -35.79 -4.15 13.04
C ARG A 360 -34.36 -4.42 12.61
N ASP A 361 -33.43 -3.55 12.97
CA ASP A 361 -32.04 -3.63 12.54
C ASP A 361 -31.14 -3.15 13.67
N GLY A 362 -29.91 -3.67 13.67
CA GLY A 362 -28.95 -3.48 14.75
C GLY A 362 -27.56 -3.87 14.28
N ARG A 363 -26.56 -3.58 15.10
CA ARG A 363 -25.19 -3.99 14.84
C ARG A 363 -24.98 -5.41 15.35
N ILE A 364 -24.33 -6.24 14.55
CA ILE A 364 -23.94 -7.60 14.90
C ILE A 364 -22.46 -7.79 14.58
N ALA A 365 -21.77 -8.57 15.41
CA ALA A 365 -20.44 -9.07 15.14
C ALA A 365 -20.46 -10.60 15.13
N LEU A 366 -19.65 -11.20 14.25
CA LEU A 366 -19.35 -12.63 14.22
C LEU A 366 -18.03 -12.88 14.95
N PHE A 367 -17.83 -14.10 15.44
CA PHE A 367 -16.64 -14.52 16.17
C PHE A 367 -16.36 -15.99 15.88
N LEU A 368 -15.08 -16.38 15.87
CA LEU A 368 -14.76 -17.77 16.11
C LEU A 368 -15.12 -18.11 17.55
N ALA A 369 -15.72 -19.29 17.77
CA ALA A 369 -16.20 -19.66 19.10
C ALA A 369 -15.07 -19.66 20.15
N GLU A 370 -13.87 -20.10 19.76
CA GLU A 370 -12.67 -20.07 20.62
C GLU A 370 -12.19 -18.66 20.98
N HIS A 371 -12.46 -17.67 20.14
CA HIS A 371 -12.07 -16.27 20.37
C HIS A 371 -13.17 -15.43 21.00
N PHE A 372 -14.41 -15.94 21.07
CA PHE A 372 -15.58 -15.19 21.51
C PHE A 372 -15.38 -14.57 22.90
N SER A 373 -14.93 -15.35 23.88
CA SER A 373 -14.71 -14.90 25.26
C SER A 373 -13.61 -13.83 25.35
N LEU A 374 -12.60 -13.88 24.48
CA LEU A 374 -11.48 -12.95 24.40
C LEU A 374 -11.86 -11.64 23.69
N LEU A 375 -12.59 -11.71 22.57
CA LEU A 375 -12.81 -10.56 21.70
C LEU A 375 -14.13 -9.82 21.96
N ARG A 376 -15.13 -10.47 22.56
CA ARG A 376 -16.44 -9.84 22.79
C ARG A 376 -16.31 -8.52 23.56
N ALA A 377 -17.07 -7.53 23.11
CA ALA A 377 -17.14 -6.22 23.77
C ALA A 377 -17.75 -6.34 25.16
N MET A 378 -17.29 -5.49 26.09
CA MET A 378 -17.91 -5.34 27.40
C MET A 378 -19.07 -4.36 27.32
N GLN A 379 -20.11 -4.59 28.12
CA GLN A 379 -21.36 -3.84 28.06
C GLN A 379 -21.26 -2.52 28.82
N GLU A 380 -21.63 -1.41 28.18
CA GLU A 380 -21.68 -0.09 28.81
C GLU A 380 -23.06 0.22 29.40
N THR A 381 -24.13 -0.23 28.75
CA THR A 381 -25.52 0.05 29.15
C THR A 381 -26.35 -1.22 29.19
N ARG A 382 -26.96 -1.49 30.35
CA ARG A 382 -27.70 -2.72 30.61
C ARG A 382 -29.21 -2.45 30.66
N PRO A 383 -30.04 -3.13 29.87
CA PRO A 383 -31.50 -3.01 29.96
C PRO A 383 -32.02 -3.47 31.35
N ASP A 384 -32.86 -2.69 32.00
CA ASP A 384 -33.15 -2.86 33.44
C ASP A 384 -34.63 -3.13 33.79
N ARG A 385 -35.50 -3.30 32.78
CA ARG A 385 -36.90 -3.69 33.02
C ARG A 385 -37.00 -5.03 33.75
N PRO A 386 -38.01 -5.25 34.62
CA PRO A 386 -38.20 -6.51 35.37
C PRO A 386 -38.34 -7.77 34.51
N ILE A 387 -38.72 -7.63 33.23
CA ILE A 387 -38.78 -8.75 32.28
C ILE A 387 -37.38 -9.19 31.82
N HIS A 388 -36.41 -8.27 31.77
CA HIS A 388 -35.02 -8.57 31.42
C HIS A 388 -34.34 -9.39 32.52
N ASP A 389 -34.55 -9.02 33.79
CA ASP A 389 -34.00 -9.76 34.94
C ASP A 389 -34.57 -11.18 35.01
N ARG A 390 -35.87 -11.33 34.79
CA ARG A 390 -36.50 -12.66 34.69
C ARG A 390 -35.92 -13.51 33.56
N LEU A 391 -35.68 -12.93 32.39
CA LEU A 391 -35.03 -13.64 31.27
C LEU A 391 -33.62 -14.08 31.62
N ARG A 392 -32.81 -13.21 32.25
CA ARG A 392 -31.46 -13.54 32.71
C ARG A 392 -31.47 -14.68 33.72
N ASP A 393 -32.37 -14.63 34.71
CA ASP A 393 -32.45 -15.64 35.75
C ASP A 393 -32.86 -17.00 35.18
N VAL A 394 -33.82 -17.02 34.26
CA VAL A 394 -34.23 -18.25 33.55
C VAL A 394 -33.06 -18.81 32.73
N LEU A 395 -32.34 -17.97 31.98
CA LEU A 395 -31.21 -18.40 31.16
C LEU A 395 -30.01 -18.86 31.99
N ARG A 396 -29.71 -18.24 33.14
CA ARG A 396 -28.68 -18.74 34.07
C ARG A 396 -29.05 -20.08 34.67
N ALA A 397 -30.32 -20.26 35.04
CA ALA A 397 -30.77 -21.48 35.69
C ALA A 397 -30.91 -22.67 34.72
N ARG A 398 -31.34 -22.43 33.47
CA ARG A 398 -31.62 -23.50 32.49
C ARG A 398 -30.57 -23.66 31.40
N GLY A 399 -29.71 -22.66 31.21
CA GLY A 399 -28.82 -22.59 30.05
C GLY A 399 -29.58 -22.31 28.75
N ALA A 400 -29.00 -22.74 27.63
CA ALA A 400 -29.53 -22.50 26.30
C ALA A 400 -30.97 -23.05 26.15
N SER A 401 -31.92 -22.17 25.87
CA SER A 401 -33.37 -22.48 25.93
C SER A 401 -34.10 -21.98 24.69
N PHE A 402 -35.09 -22.74 24.21
CA PHE A 402 -35.99 -22.29 23.13
C PHE A 402 -37.00 -21.27 23.64
N PHE A 403 -37.49 -20.38 22.76
CA PHE A 403 -38.45 -19.34 23.13
C PHE A 403 -39.72 -19.85 23.85
N PRO A 404 -40.37 -20.96 23.46
CA PRO A 404 -41.51 -21.49 24.21
C PRO A 404 -41.17 -21.88 25.66
N GLN A 405 -39.94 -22.34 25.89
CA GLN A 405 -39.46 -22.68 27.23
C GLN A 405 -39.21 -21.44 28.07
N LEU A 406 -38.68 -20.37 27.46
CA LEU A 406 -38.52 -19.05 28.10
C LEU A 406 -39.88 -18.45 28.46
N LEU A 407 -40.85 -18.51 27.55
CA LEU A 407 -42.21 -18.02 27.77
C LEU A 407 -42.90 -18.76 28.92
N ALA A 408 -42.77 -20.09 28.98
CA ALA A 408 -43.32 -20.89 30.07
C ALA A 408 -42.64 -20.59 31.42
N ALA A 409 -41.33 -20.32 31.42
CA ALA A 409 -40.54 -20.11 32.63
C ALA A 409 -40.65 -18.68 33.20
N ALA A 410 -40.88 -17.66 32.38
CA ALA A 410 -40.93 -16.25 32.80
C ALA A 410 -42.17 -15.89 33.66
N ARG A 411 -43.15 -16.80 33.77
CA ARG A 411 -44.36 -16.74 34.64
C ARG A 411 -45.02 -15.34 34.71
N GLY A 412 -45.26 -14.72 33.55
CA GLY A 412 -45.97 -13.44 33.43
C GLY A 412 -45.41 -12.55 32.33
N GLY A 413 -46.15 -12.37 31.24
CA GLY A 413 -45.76 -11.59 30.06
C GLY A 413 -46.40 -12.19 28.80
N PHE A 414 -46.85 -11.35 27.87
CA PHE A 414 -47.35 -11.82 26.58
C PHE A 414 -46.17 -12.08 25.64
N ALA A 415 -46.31 -13.03 24.71
CA ALA A 415 -45.24 -13.42 23.79
C ALA A 415 -44.55 -12.24 23.04
N PRO A 416 -45.25 -11.19 22.58
CA PRO A 416 -44.61 -10.04 21.94
C PRO A 416 -43.66 -9.27 22.87
N GLU A 417 -44.09 -9.00 24.11
CA GLU A 417 -43.32 -8.25 25.10
C GLU A 417 -42.04 -9.00 25.50
N LEU A 418 -42.14 -10.34 25.65
CA LEU A 418 -40.99 -11.18 25.93
C LEU A 418 -40.01 -11.22 24.75
N GLY A 419 -40.53 -11.26 23.52
CA GLY A 419 -39.70 -11.21 22.31
C GLY A 419 -38.95 -9.89 22.18
N ASP A 420 -39.62 -8.76 22.43
CA ASP A 420 -38.99 -7.44 22.39
C ASP A 420 -37.93 -7.30 23.51
N ALA A 421 -38.23 -7.78 24.72
CA ALA A 421 -37.28 -7.85 25.83
C ALA A 421 -36.06 -8.73 25.53
N LEU A 422 -36.25 -9.83 24.80
CA LEU A 422 -35.17 -10.70 24.36
C LEU A 422 -34.26 -9.99 23.36
N TRP A 423 -34.84 -9.26 22.39
CA TRP A 423 -34.07 -8.46 21.44
C TRP A 423 -33.36 -7.28 22.12
N ASP A 424 -33.94 -6.65 23.13
CA ASP A 424 -33.25 -5.62 23.93
C ASP A 424 -31.98 -6.19 24.59
N LEU A 425 -32.04 -7.42 25.12
CA LEU A 425 -30.87 -8.12 25.66
C LEU A 425 -29.86 -8.52 24.58
N VAL A 426 -30.32 -8.90 23.38
CA VAL A 426 -29.43 -9.17 22.23
C VAL A 426 -28.67 -7.92 21.83
N TRP A 427 -29.36 -6.77 21.72
CA TRP A 427 -28.71 -5.50 21.37
C TRP A 427 -27.80 -4.97 22.45
N ALA A 428 -28.04 -5.32 23.71
CA ALA A 428 -27.09 -5.08 24.80
C ALA A 428 -25.90 -6.06 24.80
N GLY A 429 -25.88 -7.07 23.93
CA GLY A 429 -24.82 -8.08 23.87
C GLY A 429 -24.86 -9.12 25.01
N GLU A 430 -25.98 -9.22 25.73
CA GLU A 430 -26.17 -10.18 26.84
C GLU A 430 -26.62 -11.55 26.38
N VAL A 431 -27.35 -11.60 25.26
CA VAL A 431 -27.98 -12.83 24.75
C VAL A 431 -27.53 -13.08 23.32
N THR A 432 -27.30 -14.36 23.01
CA THR A 432 -26.97 -14.87 21.68
C THR A 432 -27.89 -16.03 21.28
N ASN A 433 -27.81 -16.47 20.02
CA ASN A 433 -28.57 -17.58 19.45
C ASN A 433 -27.65 -18.51 18.64
N ASP A 434 -27.98 -19.80 18.62
CA ASP A 434 -27.24 -20.80 17.84
C ASP A 434 -27.59 -20.83 16.34
N ALA A 435 -28.51 -20.00 15.88
CA ALA A 435 -28.91 -19.85 14.49
C ALA A 435 -28.99 -18.37 14.06
N PHE A 436 -28.66 -18.09 12.80
CA PHE A 436 -28.80 -16.74 12.23
C PHE A 436 -30.22 -16.47 11.71
N HIS A 437 -31.07 -17.50 11.63
CA HIS A 437 -32.45 -17.40 11.15
C HIS A 437 -33.27 -16.32 11.87
N ALA A 438 -33.11 -16.19 13.20
CA ALA A 438 -33.84 -15.18 13.98
C ALA A 438 -33.56 -13.74 13.50
N VAL A 439 -32.29 -13.45 13.18
CA VAL A 439 -31.86 -12.16 12.63
C VAL A 439 -32.46 -11.94 11.24
N ARG A 440 -32.39 -12.95 10.36
CA ARG A 440 -32.99 -12.90 9.01
C ARG A 440 -34.50 -12.63 9.07
N ALA A 441 -35.20 -13.30 9.98
CA ALA A 441 -36.63 -13.12 10.19
C ALA A 441 -36.98 -11.74 10.76
N LEU A 442 -36.15 -11.16 11.63
CA LEU A 442 -36.31 -9.80 12.12
C LEU A 442 -36.18 -8.76 10.99
N LEU A 443 -35.17 -8.94 10.13
CA LEU A 443 -34.90 -8.07 8.98
C LEU A 443 -35.96 -8.20 7.88
N ALA A 444 -36.64 -9.34 7.79
CA ALA A 444 -37.61 -9.61 6.74
C ALA A 444 -38.73 -8.56 6.74
N PRO A 445 -39.08 -7.99 5.57
CA PRO A 445 -40.22 -7.08 5.47
C PRO A 445 -41.50 -7.82 5.85
N LEU A 446 -42.38 -7.18 6.62
CA LEU A 446 -43.72 -7.72 6.90
C LEU A 446 -44.39 -8.00 5.57
N ARG A 447 -44.58 -9.28 5.23
CA ARG A 447 -45.49 -9.65 4.15
C ARG A 447 -46.85 -9.09 4.55
N ARG A 448 -47.28 -8.00 3.91
CA ARG A 448 -48.71 -7.66 3.84
C ARG A 448 -49.34 -8.86 3.18
N SER A 449 -49.88 -9.77 3.99
CA SER A 449 -50.72 -10.85 3.52
C SER A 449 -51.82 -10.20 2.69
N ARG A 450 -51.67 -10.25 1.36
CA ARG A 450 -52.81 -10.15 0.46
C ARG A 450 -53.67 -11.33 0.86
N ARG A 451 -54.67 -11.08 1.69
CA ARG A 451 -55.78 -12.00 1.91
C ARG A 451 -56.39 -12.27 0.54
N SER A 452 -55.88 -13.31 -0.12
CA SER A 452 -56.63 -14.04 -1.13
C SER A 452 -57.85 -14.56 -0.38
N ALA A 453 -58.98 -13.92 -0.60
CA ALA A 453 -60.27 -14.43 -0.18
C ALA A 453 -60.60 -15.65 -1.05
N SER A 454 -59.93 -16.78 -0.83
CA SER A 454 -60.42 -18.08 -1.30
C SER A 454 -61.33 -18.65 -0.22
N VAL A 455 -62.63 -18.42 -0.40
CA VAL A 455 -63.69 -19.07 0.36
C VAL A 455 -63.64 -20.56 0.07
N GLY A 456 -63.36 -21.39 1.08
CA GLY A 456 -63.58 -22.84 0.99
C GLY A 456 -62.63 -23.69 1.83
N ARG A 457 -63.16 -24.22 2.94
CA ARG A 457 -62.66 -25.35 3.76
C ARG A 457 -61.39 -25.11 4.59
N ALA A 458 -61.59 -24.77 5.86
CA ALA A 458 -60.83 -25.33 7.00
C ALA A 458 -61.40 -24.83 8.35
N MET A 459 -62.49 -25.43 8.80
CA MET A 459 -63.11 -25.16 10.12
C MET A 459 -62.43 -25.94 11.27
N HIS A 460 -61.12 -26.22 11.22
CA HIS A 460 -60.44 -27.06 12.24
C HIS A 460 -58.99 -26.66 12.61
N VAL A 461 -58.52 -25.43 12.29
CA VAL A 461 -57.14 -24.98 12.65
C VAL A 461 -57.12 -23.71 13.52
N ARG A 462 -58.21 -23.42 14.24
CA ARG A 462 -58.28 -22.24 15.14
C ARG A 462 -57.61 -22.42 16.51
N SER A 463 -56.98 -23.57 16.76
CA SER A 463 -56.30 -23.87 18.04
C SER A 463 -54.80 -23.54 18.03
N LEU A 464 -54.17 -23.46 16.84
CA LEU A 464 -52.71 -23.29 16.70
C LEU A 464 -52.24 -21.84 16.54
N GLU A 465 -53.14 -20.88 16.30
CA GLU A 465 -52.79 -19.46 16.15
C GLU A 465 -52.32 -18.79 17.46
N ARG A 466 -52.55 -19.41 18.62
CA ARG A 466 -51.96 -18.97 19.90
C ARG A 466 -50.48 -19.37 20.07
N PHE A 467 -49.95 -20.17 19.14
CA PHE A 467 -48.58 -20.70 19.16
C PHE A 467 -47.80 -20.41 17.87
N THR A 468 -48.22 -19.44 17.04
CA THR A 468 -47.33 -18.94 15.99
C THR A 468 -46.23 -18.13 16.66
N VAL A 469 -45.22 -18.84 17.15
CA VAL A 469 -43.96 -18.29 17.60
C VAL A 469 -43.46 -17.40 16.48
N ARG A 470 -43.24 -16.13 16.81
CA ARG A 470 -42.57 -15.16 15.94
C ARG A 470 -41.33 -15.82 15.32
N ASP A 471 -41.21 -15.85 13.99
CA ASP A 471 -40.06 -16.49 13.32
C ASP A 471 -38.73 -15.85 13.75
N ASP A 472 -38.78 -14.57 14.18
CA ASP A 472 -37.67 -13.80 14.71
C ASP A 472 -37.27 -14.14 16.15
N VAL A 473 -37.94 -15.09 16.82
CA VAL A 473 -37.52 -15.62 18.13
C VAL A 473 -37.19 -17.12 18.11
N ALA A 474 -37.05 -17.70 16.91
CA ALA A 474 -36.65 -19.10 16.74
C ALA A 474 -35.19 -19.37 17.19
N GLY A 475 -34.85 -20.63 17.43
CA GLY A 475 -33.52 -21.07 17.87
C GLY A 475 -33.37 -21.17 19.40
N ARG A 476 -32.17 -21.56 19.85
CA ARG A 476 -31.81 -21.67 21.26
C ARG A 476 -31.09 -20.40 21.70
N TRP A 477 -31.66 -19.73 22.67
CA TRP A 477 -31.12 -18.51 23.25
C TRP A 477 -30.29 -18.83 24.49
N SER A 478 -29.12 -18.22 24.60
CA SER A 478 -28.21 -18.38 25.73
C SER A 478 -27.58 -17.05 26.13
N LEU A 479 -27.07 -16.97 27.36
CA LEU A 479 -26.31 -15.81 27.79
C LEU A 479 -24.91 -15.85 27.21
N THR A 480 -24.41 -14.70 26.75
CA THR A 480 -23.05 -14.58 26.19
C THR A 480 -21.97 -14.80 27.24
N GLU A 481 -22.28 -14.62 28.53
CA GLU A 481 -21.37 -14.95 29.64
C GLU A 481 -21.16 -16.44 29.84
N ALA A 482 -22.09 -17.29 29.38
CA ALA A 482 -21.98 -18.74 29.50
C ALA A 482 -21.05 -19.38 28.45
N ALA A 483 -20.56 -18.60 27.47
CA ALA A 483 -19.73 -19.07 26.36
C ALA A 483 -18.22 -19.04 26.64
N GLY A 484 -17.78 -18.99 27.91
CA GLY A 484 -16.37 -18.99 28.26
C GLY A 484 -16.11 -19.45 29.69
N ASP A 485 -15.27 -20.49 29.83
CA ASP A 485 -15.01 -21.16 31.11
C ASP A 485 -13.74 -20.66 31.84
N ALA A 486 -12.89 -19.87 31.18
CA ALA A 486 -11.60 -19.43 31.73
C ALA A 486 -11.62 -17.96 32.20
N PRO A 487 -11.04 -17.64 33.37
CA PRO A 487 -10.83 -16.26 33.79
C PRO A 487 -9.81 -15.59 32.86
N ILE A 488 -10.27 -14.60 32.08
CA ILE A 488 -9.43 -13.81 31.17
C ILE A 488 -9.10 -12.48 31.84
N THR A 489 -7.81 -12.14 31.89
CA THR A 489 -7.38 -10.85 32.43
C THR A 489 -7.73 -9.70 31.48
N PRO A 490 -7.94 -8.47 31.99
CA PRO A 490 -8.16 -7.29 31.14
C PRO A 490 -7.03 -7.06 30.11
N THR A 491 -5.79 -7.35 30.48
CA THR A 491 -4.61 -7.19 29.62
C THR A 491 -4.60 -8.19 28.46
N GLU A 492 -4.93 -9.47 28.72
CA GLU A 492 -5.05 -10.49 27.67
C GLU A 492 -6.14 -10.13 26.66
N ARG A 493 -7.31 -9.67 27.15
CA ARG A 493 -8.41 -9.18 26.31
C ARG A 493 -7.97 -8.01 25.44
N ALA A 494 -7.37 -6.98 26.04
CA ALA A 494 -6.92 -5.80 25.29
C ALA A 494 -5.88 -6.18 24.23
N THR A 495 -4.93 -7.06 24.58
CA THR A 495 -3.90 -7.55 23.65
C THR A 495 -4.53 -8.33 22.48
N ALA A 496 -5.50 -9.21 22.76
CA ALA A 496 -6.20 -9.96 21.72
C ALA A 496 -7.01 -9.04 20.79
N GLN A 497 -7.69 -8.03 21.34
CA GLN A 497 -8.43 -7.04 20.56
C GLN A 497 -7.49 -6.23 19.65
N ILE A 498 -6.35 -5.75 20.16
CA ILE A 498 -5.37 -5.03 19.34
C ILE A 498 -4.78 -5.92 18.26
N ARG A 499 -4.48 -7.19 18.58
CA ARG A 499 -4.05 -8.17 17.57
C ARG A 499 -5.10 -8.35 16.49
N GLN A 500 -6.38 -8.45 16.86
CA GLN A 500 -7.47 -8.58 15.90
C GLN A 500 -7.61 -7.34 15.01
N LEU A 501 -7.39 -6.14 15.57
CA LEU A 501 -7.38 -4.91 14.77
C LEU A 501 -6.22 -4.90 13.75
N LEU A 502 -5.02 -5.35 14.16
CA LEU A 502 -3.87 -5.49 13.26
C LEU A 502 -4.15 -6.50 12.14
N GLU A 503 -4.75 -7.65 12.48
CA GLU A 503 -5.15 -8.64 11.49
C GLU A 503 -6.19 -8.08 10.53
N ARG A 504 -7.25 -7.43 11.05
CA ARG A 504 -8.34 -6.86 10.25
C ARG A 504 -7.84 -5.78 9.28
N HIS A 505 -7.09 -4.79 9.77
CA HIS A 505 -6.73 -3.59 9.01
C HIS A 505 -5.34 -3.63 8.38
N GLY A 506 -4.42 -4.45 8.88
CA GLY A 506 -3.02 -4.51 8.45
C GLY A 506 -2.18 -3.32 8.92
N VAL A 507 -2.71 -2.10 8.78
CA VAL A 507 -2.12 -0.84 9.22
C VAL A 507 -3.06 -0.18 10.23
N LEU A 508 -2.58 0.04 11.46
CA LEU A 508 -3.30 0.73 12.50
C LEU A 508 -2.82 2.17 12.65
N THR A 509 -3.80 3.07 12.58
CA THR A 509 -3.66 4.49 12.92
C THR A 509 -4.55 4.82 14.11
N ARG A 510 -4.35 6.01 14.68
CA ARG A 510 -5.21 6.52 15.75
C ARG A 510 -6.68 6.60 15.32
N GLU A 511 -6.91 6.99 14.07
CA GLU A 511 -8.23 7.17 13.49
C GLU A 511 -8.96 5.83 13.32
N VAL A 512 -8.25 4.77 12.92
CA VAL A 512 -8.80 3.40 12.84
C VAL A 512 -9.25 2.90 14.22
N VAL A 513 -8.37 2.97 15.24
CA VAL A 513 -8.69 2.54 16.61
C VAL A 513 -9.91 3.28 17.16
N ARG A 514 -10.02 4.59 16.87
CA ARG A 514 -11.20 5.38 17.25
C ARG A 514 -12.46 4.92 16.51
N SER A 515 -12.37 4.63 15.22
CA SER A 515 -13.52 4.21 14.42
C SER A 515 -14.07 2.84 14.84
N GLU A 516 -13.20 1.96 15.34
CA GLU A 516 -13.52 0.64 15.85
C GLU A 516 -14.10 0.65 17.28
N GLY A 517 -14.08 1.81 17.95
CA GLY A 517 -14.69 1.97 19.28
C GLY A 517 -13.97 1.19 20.39
N THR A 518 -12.66 0.99 20.28
CA THR A 518 -11.88 0.26 21.29
C THR A 518 -11.90 1.00 22.64
N GLY A 519 -12.23 0.27 23.72
CA GLY A 519 -12.26 0.83 25.08
C GLY A 519 -10.93 1.48 25.48
N GLY A 520 -10.99 2.67 26.06
CA GLY A 520 -9.79 3.46 26.43
C GLY A 520 -9.09 4.16 25.26
N GLY A 521 -9.59 3.99 24.02
CA GLY A 521 -9.09 4.66 22.82
C GLY A 521 -7.63 4.35 22.50
N PHE A 522 -7.00 5.23 21.70
CA PHE A 522 -5.63 5.00 21.22
C PHE A 522 -4.58 5.01 22.34
N ALA A 523 -4.80 5.73 23.44
CA ALA A 523 -3.84 5.78 24.55
C ALA A 523 -3.67 4.39 25.20
N ALA A 524 -4.77 3.65 25.38
CA ALA A 524 -4.73 2.27 25.89
C ALA A 524 -4.07 1.31 24.87
N ALA A 525 -4.38 1.48 23.59
CA ALA A 525 -3.77 0.69 22.51
C ALA A 525 -2.26 0.90 22.37
N TYR A 526 -1.79 2.15 22.56
CA TYR A 526 -0.41 2.53 22.30
C TYR A 526 0.61 1.78 23.17
N GLY A 527 0.31 1.56 24.45
CA GLY A 527 1.21 0.80 25.33
C GLY A 527 1.41 -0.65 24.87
N ILE A 528 0.33 -1.29 24.38
CA ILE A 528 0.37 -2.65 23.85
C ILE A 528 1.11 -2.67 22.50
N LEU A 529 0.80 -1.73 21.62
CA LEU A 529 1.47 -1.61 20.31
C LEU A 529 2.98 -1.37 20.48
N LYS A 530 3.39 -0.51 21.42
CA LYS A 530 4.79 -0.30 21.75
C LYS A 530 5.45 -1.57 22.27
N ALA A 531 4.81 -2.30 23.19
CA ALA A 531 5.36 -3.57 23.67
C ALA A 531 5.47 -4.64 22.56
N MET A 532 4.56 -4.63 21.58
CA MET A 532 4.64 -5.50 20.40
C MET A 532 5.74 -5.07 19.42
N GLU A 533 6.01 -3.76 19.30
CA GLU A 533 7.14 -3.20 18.55
C GLU A 533 8.47 -3.60 19.20
N ASP A 534 8.61 -3.40 20.51
CA ASP A 534 9.81 -3.78 21.28
C ASP A 534 10.09 -5.29 21.20
N ALA A 535 9.06 -6.10 20.96
CA ALA A 535 9.15 -7.56 20.77
C ALA A 535 9.35 -7.98 19.29
N GLY A 536 9.51 -7.03 18.36
CA GLY A 536 9.72 -7.29 16.93
C GLY A 536 8.50 -7.86 16.19
N ARG A 537 7.30 -7.84 16.78
CA ARG A 537 6.08 -8.44 16.18
C ARG A 537 5.40 -7.50 15.18
N ILE A 538 5.53 -6.20 15.40
CA ILE A 538 4.99 -5.17 14.53
C ILE A 538 6.04 -4.09 14.31
N ARG A 539 5.84 -3.29 13.26
CA ARG A 539 6.69 -2.14 12.95
C ARG A 539 5.93 -0.86 13.21
N ARG A 540 6.60 0.10 13.82
CA ARG A 540 6.12 1.49 13.91
C ARG A 540 6.83 2.32 12.85
N GLY A 541 6.09 3.18 12.17
CA GLY A 541 6.66 4.00 11.11
C GLY A 541 5.65 4.98 10.52
N TYR A 542 6.09 5.74 9.54
CA TYR A 542 5.22 6.59 8.74
C TYR A 542 4.95 5.89 7.41
N PHE A 543 3.91 5.05 7.37
CA PHE A 543 3.64 4.19 6.22
C PHE A 543 2.70 4.83 5.20
N VAL A 544 1.74 5.65 5.65
CA VAL A 544 0.74 6.33 4.82
C VAL A 544 0.83 7.84 5.04
N ALA A 545 0.89 8.60 3.95
CA ALA A 545 0.96 10.05 3.98
C ALA A 545 -0.34 10.67 4.55
N GLY A 546 -0.19 11.69 5.40
CA GLY A 546 -1.30 12.48 5.93
C GLY A 546 -2.04 11.87 7.14
N LEU A 547 -1.67 10.68 7.61
CA LEU A 547 -2.32 9.99 8.74
C LEU A 547 -1.56 10.09 10.08
N GLY A 548 -0.68 11.09 10.20
CA GLY A 548 0.15 11.31 11.40
C GLY A 548 1.28 10.28 11.56
N ALA A 549 2.20 10.54 12.50
CA ALA A 549 3.44 9.77 12.64
C ALA A 549 3.30 8.44 13.41
N ALA A 550 2.22 8.26 14.19
CA ALA A 550 2.02 7.06 15.00
C ALA A 550 1.20 6.02 14.25
N GLN A 551 1.86 5.27 13.36
CA GLN A 551 1.26 4.17 12.61
C GLN A 551 1.99 2.87 12.92
N PHE A 552 1.23 1.79 13.01
CA PHE A 552 1.74 0.46 13.32
C PHE A 552 1.25 -0.52 12.29
N ALA A 553 2.12 -1.42 11.84
CA ALA A 553 1.75 -2.42 10.84
C ALA A 553 2.45 -3.75 11.12
N VAL A 554 1.79 -4.84 10.75
CA VAL A 554 2.44 -6.15 10.70
C VAL A 554 3.44 -6.17 9.53
N PRO A 555 4.60 -6.86 9.64
CA PRO A 555 5.65 -6.80 8.61
C PRO A 555 5.14 -7.05 7.19
N GLY A 556 4.32 -8.10 6.98
CA GLY A 556 3.76 -8.43 5.67
C GLY A 556 2.70 -7.44 5.15
N ALA A 557 2.10 -6.60 6.01
CA ALA A 557 1.17 -5.57 5.58
C ALA A 557 1.91 -4.38 4.95
N VAL A 558 3.09 -4.02 5.47
CA VAL A 558 3.89 -2.90 4.93
C VAL A 558 4.32 -3.17 3.49
N ASP A 559 4.78 -4.39 3.22
CA ASP A 559 5.24 -4.76 1.87
C ASP A 559 4.08 -4.76 0.88
N ARG A 560 2.93 -5.34 1.24
CA ARG A 560 1.70 -5.30 0.42
C ARG A 560 1.18 -3.89 0.22
N LEU A 561 1.23 -3.03 1.24
CA LEU A 561 0.85 -1.62 1.14
C LEU A 561 1.74 -0.88 0.12
N ARG A 562 3.05 -1.17 0.13
CA ARG A 562 4.00 -0.60 -0.83
C ARG A 562 3.75 -1.10 -2.26
N THR A 563 3.41 -2.38 -2.43
CA THR A 563 2.97 -2.92 -3.73
C THR A 563 1.70 -2.21 -4.23
N ALA A 564 0.75 -1.94 -3.34
CA ALA A 564 -0.48 -1.21 -3.66
C ALA A 564 -0.24 0.25 -4.08
N ARG A 565 0.99 0.78 -4.00
CA ARG A 565 1.33 2.09 -4.58
C ARG A 565 1.18 2.09 -6.11
N GLN A 566 1.45 0.97 -6.77
CA GLN A 566 1.28 0.84 -8.21
C GLN A 566 -0.20 0.81 -8.55
N ARG A 567 -0.63 1.67 -9.49
CA ARG A 567 -1.99 1.64 -10.03
C ARG A 567 -2.08 0.55 -11.09
N PRO A 568 -3.22 -0.15 -11.20
CA PRO A 568 -3.47 -1.05 -12.32
C PRO A 568 -3.50 -0.26 -13.64
N GLU A 569 -3.23 -0.94 -14.76
CA GLU A 569 -3.27 -0.33 -16.11
C GLU A 569 -4.70 0.06 -16.52
N GLU A 570 -5.69 -0.74 -16.11
CA GLU A 570 -7.11 -0.47 -16.31
C GLU A 570 -7.75 -0.02 -14.97
N PRO A 571 -8.64 0.99 -14.98
CA PRO A 571 -9.32 1.45 -13.77
C PRO A 571 -10.12 0.33 -13.12
N HIS A 572 -9.83 0.03 -11.85
CA HIS A 572 -10.49 -1.03 -11.10
C HIS A 572 -11.48 -0.45 -10.09
N ALA A 573 -12.76 -0.81 -10.21
CA ALA A 573 -13.83 -0.29 -9.36
C ALA A 573 -14.40 -1.34 -8.40
N VAL A 574 -14.53 -0.98 -7.12
CA VAL A 574 -15.06 -1.83 -6.06
C VAL A 574 -16.23 -1.13 -5.36
N VAL A 575 -17.35 -1.83 -5.19
CA VAL A 575 -18.53 -1.35 -4.47
C VAL A 575 -18.60 -2.01 -3.10
N LEU A 576 -18.61 -1.21 -2.03
CA LEU A 576 -18.69 -1.68 -0.65
C LEU A 576 -19.87 -1.05 0.09
N ALA A 577 -20.35 -1.71 1.14
CA ALA A 577 -21.18 -1.03 2.12
C ALA A 577 -20.36 0.08 2.79
N ALA A 578 -20.95 1.25 3.04
CA ALA A 578 -20.26 2.37 3.67
C ALA A 578 -19.77 2.01 5.09
N THR A 579 -20.41 1.04 5.73
CA THR A 579 -20.10 0.50 7.06
C THR A 579 -19.08 -0.64 7.04
N ASP A 580 -18.70 -1.15 5.87
CA ASP A 580 -17.76 -2.28 5.72
C ASP A 580 -16.37 -1.92 6.28
N PRO A 581 -15.73 -2.79 7.10
CA PRO A 581 -14.38 -2.55 7.61
C PRO A 581 -13.29 -2.31 6.54
N ALA A 582 -13.47 -2.85 5.33
CA ALA A 582 -12.54 -2.61 4.22
C ALA A 582 -12.65 -1.21 3.62
N ASN A 583 -13.73 -0.46 3.90
CA ASN A 583 -13.83 0.92 3.46
C ASN A 583 -12.98 1.83 4.37
N PRO A 584 -11.87 2.41 3.89
CA PRO A 584 -11.03 3.28 4.71
C PRO A 584 -11.67 4.67 4.93
N TYR A 585 -12.60 5.10 4.08
CA TYR A 585 -13.20 6.42 4.15
C TYR A 585 -14.24 6.52 5.27
N GLY A 586 -14.18 7.63 6.01
CA GLY A 586 -14.93 7.83 7.24
C GLY A 586 -14.41 7.01 8.42
N ALA A 587 -13.23 6.38 8.27
CA ALA A 587 -12.53 5.62 9.30
C ALA A 587 -11.06 6.07 9.37
N ALA A 588 -10.16 5.40 8.65
CA ALA A 588 -8.75 5.78 8.52
C ALA A 588 -8.57 7.08 7.73
N LEU A 589 -9.31 7.21 6.63
CA LEU A 589 -9.28 8.37 5.74
C LEU A 589 -10.49 9.27 6.01
N ALA A 590 -10.28 10.57 5.94
CA ALA A 590 -11.38 11.54 5.96
C ALA A 590 -12.21 11.42 4.67
N TRP A 591 -13.49 11.74 4.76
CA TRP A 591 -14.30 11.93 3.55
C TRP A 591 -13.75 13.12 2.75
N PRO A 592 -13.65 13.04 1.41
CA PRO A 592 -13.26 14.19 0.60
C PRO A 592 -14.17 15.40 0.85
N GLU A 593 -13.57 16.59 0.88
CA GLU A 593 -14.31 17.83 1.12
C GLU A 593 -15.25 18.16 -0.04
N ARG A 594 -16.40 18.75 0.29
CA ARG A 594 -17.37 19.28 -0.68
C ARG A 594 -17.78 20.68 -0.25
N ALA A 595 -17.84 21.60 -1.20
CA ALA A 595 -18.25 22.98 -0.95
C ALA A 595 -19.72 23.07 -0.50
N GLU A 596 -20.62 22.28 -1.09
CA GLU A 596 -22.06 22.31 -0.79
C GLU A 596 -22.69 20.90 -0.84
N GLY A 597 -23.82 20.74 -0.16
CA GLY A 597 -24.65 19.53 -0.20
C GLY A 597 -24.47 18.54 0.97
N ARG A 598 -25.08 17.35 0.81
CA ARG A 598 -25.08 16.28 1.82
C ARG A 598 -23.68 15.66 1.93
N LYS A 599 -23.20 15.44 3.16
CA LYS A 599 -21.93 14.76 3.40
C LYS A 599 -22.11 13.23 3.42
N PRO A 600 -21.16 12.46 2.85
CA PRO A 600 -21.16 11.01 2.95
C PRO A 600 -20.98 10.58 4.42
N MET A 601 -21.59 9.44 4.78
CA MET A 601 -21.55 8.89 6.13
C MET A 601 -21.53 7.36 6.09
N ARG A 602 -20.94 6.73 7.13
CA ARG A 602 -20.98 5.28 7.35
C ARG A 602 -22.35 4.89 7.94
N THR A 603 -23.36 4.79 7.09
CA THR A 603 -24.75 4.45 7.49
C THR A 603 -25.18 3.14 6.86
N ALA A 604 -25.99 2.35 7.58
CA ALA A 604 -26.55 1.10 7.08
C ALA A 604 -27.30 1.30 5.74
N GLY A 605 -27.03 0.41 4.79
CA GLY A 605 -27.59 0.47 3.44
C GLY A 605 -27.02 1.55 2.51
N ALA A 606 -26.07 2.39 2.97
CA ALA A 606 -25.33 3.28 2.07
C ALA A 606 -24.17 2.52 1.41
N LEU A 607 -23.83 2.88 0.16
CA LEU A 607 -22.73 2.27 -0.60
C LEU A 607 -21.63 3.28 -0.89
N VAL A 608 -20.40 2.80 -0.95
CA VAL A 608 -19.24 3.54 -1.47
C VAL A 608 -18.71 2.82 -2.70
N ILE A 609 -18.26 3.61 -3.67
CA ILE A 609 -17.61 3.12 -4.89
C ILE A 609 -16.19 3.67 -4.86
N LEU A 610 -15.23 2.75 -4.79
CA LEU A 610 -13.81 3.06 -4.87
C LEU A 610 -13.32 2.77 -6.29
N VAL A 611 -12.59 3.68 -6.91
CA VAL A 611 -11.87 3.46 -8.18
C VAL A 611 -10.39 3.61 -7.88
N ASP A 612 -9.63 2.54 -8.08
CA ASP A 612 -8.20 2.46 -7.74
C ASP A 612 -7.92 2.94 -6.31
N GLY A 613 -8.79 2.56 -5.36
CA GLY A 613 -8.68 2.93 -3.94
C GLY A 613 -9.09 4.37 -3.59
N ARG A 614 -9.41 5.20 -4.58
CA ARG A 614 -9.97 6.55 -4.38
C ARG A 614 -11.48 6.46 -4.24
N LEU A 615 -12.08 7.22 -3.32
CA LEU A 615 -13.53 7.38 -3.28
C LEU A 615 -13.98 8.09 -4.55
N ALA A 616 -14.71 7.40 -5.42
CA ALA A 616 -15.28 7.93 -6.66
C ALA A 616 -16.78 8.24 -6.51
N GLY A 617 -17.49 7.48 -5.67
CA GLY A 617 -18.91 7.66 -5.46
C GLY A 617 -19.40 7.24 -4.08
N TRP A 618 -20.49 7.87 -3.64
CA TRP A 618 -21.27 7.47 -2.47
C TRP A 618 -22.75 7.48 -2.79
N LEU A 619 -23.46 6.40 -2.46
CA LEU A 619 -24.88 6.22 -2.70
C LEU A 619 -25.61 6.07 -1.36
N GLY A 620 -26.60 6.93 -1.10
CA GLY A 620 -27.34 6.89 0.17
C GLY A 620 -28.26 5.67 0.33
N ARG A 621 -28.79 5.46 1.56
CA ARG A 621 -29.66 4.33 1.94
C ARG A 621 -30.91 4.10 1.05
N GLY A 622 -31.42 5.15 0.42
CA GLY A 622 -32.56 5.05 -0.51
C GLY A 622 -32.16 4.76 -1.96
N GLU A 623 -30.85 4.73 -2.24
CA GLU A 623 -30.24 4.45 -3.55
C GLU A 623 -30.58 5.45 -4.68
N GLU A 624 -31.30 6.53 -4.36
CA GLU A 624 -31.76 7.54 -5.32
C GLU A 624 -30.77 8.71 -5.50
N GLN A 625 -29.90 8.96 -4.52
CA GLN A 625 -28.99 10.11 -4.51
C GLN A 625 -27.54 9.64 -4.55
N LEU A 626 -26.88 9.88 -5.68
CA LEU A 626 -25.47 9.59 -5.89
C LEU A 626 -24.64 10.86 -5.69
N LEU A 627 -23.59 10.77 -4.89
CA LEU A 627 -22.56 11.79 -4.76
C LEU A 627 -21.33 11.31 -5.51
N THR A 628 -20.75 12.14 -6.37
CA THR A 628 -19.51 11.82 -7.09
C THR A 628 -18.32 12.61 -6.54
N PHE A 629 -17.14 12.02 -6.70
CA PHE A 629 -15.87 12.56 -6.24
C PHE A 629 -14.82 12.28 -7.33
N VAL A 630 -14.61 13.24 -8.21
CA VAL A 630 -13.64 13.13 -9.31
C VAL A 630 -12.67 14.30 -9.19
N ALA A 631 -11.42 14.02 -8.83
CA ALA A 631 -10.46 15.05 -8.45
C ALA A 631 -9.68 15.62 -9.65
N ASP A 632 -9.19 14.74 -10.53
CA ASP A 632 -8.25 15.11 -11.60
C ASP A 632 -8.95 15.09 -12.97
N GLU A 633 -8.76 16.14 -13.77
CA GLU A 633 -9.41 16.28 -15.09
C GLU A 633 -8.94 15.22 -16.09
N ALA A 634 -7.68 14.78 -16.00
CA ALA A 634 -7.11 13.71 -16.84
C ALA A 634 -7.67 12.31 -16.50
N ASP A 635 -7.99 12.05 -15.22
CA ASP A 635 -8.53 10.76 -14.76
C ASP A 635 -10.07 10.74 -14.75
N ALA A 636 -10.72 11.86 -15.13
CA ALA A 636 -12.14 12.06 -14.91
C ALA A 636 -13.03 11.12 -15.72
N GLU A 637 -12.77 10.97 -17.01
CA GLU A 637 -13.55 10.11 -17.90
C GLU A 637 -13.38 8.61 -17.57
N PRO A 638 -12.14 8.07 -17.41
CA PRO A 638 -11.95 6.69 -16.97
C PRO A 638 -12.63 6.39 -15.62
N THR A 639 -12.55 7.31 -14.66
CA THR A 639 -13.18 7.15 -13.34
C THR A 639 -14.71 7.11 -13.43
N ARG A 640 -15.32 7.99 -14.25
CA ARG A 640 -16.77 8.01 -14.47
C ARG A 640 -17.26 6.72 -15.12
N ASN A 641 -16.52 6.23 -16.12
CA ASN A 641 -16.84 4.99 -16.82
C ASN A 641 -16.75 3.78 -15.88
N ALA A 642 -15.69 3.69 -15.09
CA ALA A 642 -15.51 2.63 -14.09
C ALA A 642 -16.59 2.68 -13.00
N LEU A 643 -16.95 3.87 -12.51
CA LEU A 643 -18.03 4.06 -11.55
C LEU A 643 -19.39 3.65 -12.11
N ALA A 644 -19.71 4.05 -13.34
CA ALA A 644 -20.97 3.67 -14.00
C ALA A 644 -21.05 2.15 -14.25
N ALA A 645 -19.95 1.55 -14.69
CA ALA A 645 -19.84 0.10 -14.88
C ALA A 645 -20.03 -0.66 -13.55
N ALA A 646 -19.42 -0.18 -12.46
CA ALA A 646 -19.58 -0.76 -11.14
C ALA A 646 -21.03 -0.71 -10.65
N LEU A 647 -21.70 0.45 -10.79
CA LEU A 647 -23.13 0.61 -10.49
C LEU A 647 -24.01 -0.28 -11.39
N ALA A 648 -23.60 -0.51 -12.63
CA ALA A 648 -24.31 -1.40 -13.54
C ALA A 648 -24.17 -2.88 -13.17
N ALA A 649 -22.97 -3.31 -12.75
CA ALA A 649 -22.67 -4.67 -12.30
C ALA A 649 -23.41 -5.05 -11.00
N GLU A 650 -23.79 -4.05 -10.21
CA GLU A 650 -24.62 -4.24 -9.04
C GLU A 650 -26.03 -4.78 -9.37
N VAL A 651 -26.52 -4.56 -10.59
CA VAL A 651 -27.80 -5.09 -11.10
C VAL A 651 -27.57 -6.40 -11.83
N GLY A 652 -28.05 -7.50 -11.24
CA GLY A 652 -27.87 -8.85 -11.76
C GLY A 652 -28.79 -9.85 -11.05
N PRO A 653 -28.95 -11.07 -11.60
CA PRO A 653 -29.85 -12.10 -11.05
C PRO A 653 -29.50 -12.49 -9.61
N ASP A 654 -28.20 -12.48 -9.28
CA ASP A 654 -27.66 -12.90 -7.97
C ASP A 654 -27.45 -11.73 -6.99
N ARG A 655 -27.68 -10.48 -7.42
CA ARG A 655 -27.52 -9.27 -6.61
C ARG A 655 -28.86 -8.53 -6.46
N ARG A 656 -29.04 -7.40 -7.15
CA ARG A 656 -30.29 -6.62 -7.13
C ARG A 656 -30.99 -6.66 -8.48
N THR A 657 -32.31 -6.58 -8.44
CA THR A 657 -33.17 -6.61 -9.63
C THR A 657 -33.27 -5.27 -10.34
N THR A 658 -33.17 -4.16 -9.60
CA THR A 658 -33.27 -2.80 -10.13
C THR A 658 -32.39 -1.82 -9.35
N LEU A 659 -31.85 -0.81 -10.04
CA LEU A 659 -31.18 0.34 -9.45
C LEU A 659 -31.71 1.62 -10.09
N PHE A 660 -32.18 2.56 -9.26
CA PHE A 660 -32.76 3.82 -9.71
C PHE A 660 -32.01 5.00 -9.11
N ILE A 661 -31.41 5.83 -9.97
CA ILE A 661 -30.66 7.02 -9.58
C ILE A 661 -31.49 8.24 -9.98
N GLN A 662 -32.00 8.99 -8.99
CA GLN A 662 -32.82 10.17 -9.20
C GLN A 662 -31.97 11.41 -9.46
N SER A 663 -30.88 11.58 -8.71
CA SER A 663 -30.05 12.79 -8.75
C SER A 663 -28.58 12.45 -8.53
N VAL A 664 -27.71 13.26 -9.15
CA VAL A 664 -26.26 13.21 -8.99
C VAL A 664 -25.80 14.56 -8.47
N ASP A 665 -25.09 14.58 -7.33
CA ASP A 665 -24.55 15.80 -6.71
C ASP A 665 -25.60 16.88 -6.39
N GLY A 666 -26.86 16.47 -6.22
CA GLY A 666 -28.00 17.36 -5.94
C GLY A 666 -28.71 17.89 -7.19
N ALA A 667 -28.19 17.61 -8.39
CA ALA A 667 -28.80 17.97 -9.67
C ALA A 667 -29.45 16.76 -10.37
N PRO A 668 -30.36 16.99 -11.34
CA PRO A 668 -30.86 15.93 -12.22
C PRO A 668 -29.72 15.22 -12.95
N VAL A 669 -29.85 13.90 -13.15
CA VAL A 669 -28.79 13.09 -13.75
C VAL A 669 -28.36 13.59 -15.14
N ASP A 670 -29.29 14.13 -15.94
CA ASP A 670 -29.01 14.65 -17.29
C ASP A 670 -28.06 15.86 -17.31
N GLU A 671 -27.97 16.60 -16.21
CA GLU A 671 -27.08 17.76 -16.07
C GLU A 671 -25.68 17.36 -15.57
N SER A 672 -25.50 16.09 -15.18
CA SER A 672 -24.24 15.57 -14.66
C SER A 672 -23.34 15.06 -15.80
N PRO A 673 -22.01 15.28 -15.72
CA PRO A 673 -21.02 14.63 -16.59
C PRO A 673 -21.04 13.09 -16.54
N LEU A 674 -21.74 12.50 -15.56
CA LEU A 674 -21.90 11.06 -15.42
C LEU A 674 -23.02 10.48 -16.32
N ALA A 675 -23.86 11.33 -16.93
CA ALA A 675 -25.01 10.89 -17.72
C ALA A 675 -24.63 9.96 -18.89
N ASP A 676 -23.59 10.32 -19.65
CA ASP A 676 -23.11 9.54 -20.79
C ASP A 676 -22.62 8.15 -20.35
N ALA A 677 -21.73 8.12 -19.35
CA ALA A 677 -21.20 6.88 -18.77
C ALA A 677 -22.31 5.95 -18.25
N LEU A 678 -23.37 6.49 -17.60
CA LEU A 678 -24.51 5.68 -17.15
C LEU A 678 -25.31 5.10 -18.33
N ARG A 679 -25.50 5.85 -19.43
CA ARG A 679 -26.19 5.32 -20.62
C ARG A 679 -25.39 4.20 -21.26
N GLU A 680 -24.10 4.40 -21.43
CA GLU A 680 -23.19 3.38 -21.99
C GLU A 680 -23.14 2.12 -21.10
N ALA A 681 -23.15 2.31 -19.78
CA ALA A 681 -23.23 1.20 -18.84
C ALA A 681 -24.60 0.50 -18.86
N GLY A 682 -25.61 1.03 -19.55
CA GLY A 682 -26.93 0.41 -19.79
C GLY A 682 -28.04 0.84 -18.83
N PHE A 683 -27.99 2.06 -18.29
CA PHE A 683 -29.11 2.68 -17.59
C PHE A 683 -30.07 3.34 -18.57
N ALA A 684 -31.37 3.12 -18.41
CA ALA A 684 -32.41 3.73 -19.21
C ALA A 684 -32.87 5.05 -18.58
N ARG A 685 -32.96 6.11 -19.40
CA ARG A 685 -33.50 7.42 -18.99
C ARG A 685 -35.00 7.32 -18.72
N THR A 686 -35.44 7.85 -17.59
CA THR A 686 -36.85 8.00 -17.20
C THR A 686 -37.14 9.46 -16.81
N PRO A 687 -38.40 9.91 -16.76
CA PRO A 687 -38.74 11.28 -16.38
C PRO A 687 -38.26 11.68 -14.97
N ARG A 688 -38.00 10.71 -14.09
CA ARG A 688 -37.57 10.93 -12.71
C ARG A 688 -36.09 10.69 -12.47
N GLY A 689 -35.33 10.19 -13.46
CA GLY A 689 -33.95 9.77 -13.27
C GLY A 689 -33.56 8.58 -14.15
N TYR A 690 -32.50 7.86 -13.78
CA TYR A 690 -31.93 6.78 -14.56
C TYR A 690 -32.21 5.44 -13.89
N LEU A 691 -32.70 4.47 -14.65
CA LEU A 691 -33.11 3.15 -14.15
C LEU A 691 -32.36 2.04 -14.88
N ARG A 692 -31.72 1.16 -14.14
CA ARG A 692 -31.26 -0.14 -14.64
C ARG A 692 -32.09 -1.25 -14.02
N ARG A 693 -32.47 -2.23 -14.82
CA ARG A 693 -33.23 -3.41 -14.40
C ARG A 693 -32.61 -4.66 -15.00
N VAL A 694 -32.68 -5.78 -14.30
CA VAL A 694 -32.31 -7.08 -14.86
C VAL A 694 -33.16 -7.32 -16.11
N ALA A 695 -32.53 -7.68 -17.22
CA ALA A 695 -33.23 -8.05 -18.43
C ALA A 695 -34.15 -9.25 -18.12
N ARG A 696 -35.45 -9.13 -18.42
CA ARG A 696 -36.33 -10.29 -18.37
C ARG A 696 -35.88 -11.24 -19.48
N ALA A 697 -35.46 -12.44 -19.10
CA ALA A 697 -35.18 -13.53 -20.02
C ALA A 697 -36.44 -13.90 -20.83
#